data_AF-A0A7V2H892-F1
#
_entry.id   AF-A0A7V2H892-F1
#
_cell.length_a   1.000
_cell.length_b   1.000
_cell.length_c   1.000
_cell.angle_alpha   90.00
_cell.angle_beta   90.00
_cell.angle_gamma   90.00
#
_symmetry.space_group_name_H-M   'P 1'
#
loop_
_entity.id
_entity.type
_entity.pdbx_description
1 polymer ?
#
loop_
_entity_poly.entity_id
_entity_poly.type
_entity_poly.pdbx_seq_one_letter_code
_entity_poly.pdbx_strand_id
1 'polypeptide(L)'
;MRRRKNSGGLIFVACVSVTSCAFAVDRFWDGGAGDTDWLSLSGANFAPDGVPGAGDRVIFDNSIVTPLPAQTTINAATISIQSLAWNSTDASDLRNATGDATNSLLDLVGSGGPLISVTAGSLGISRNNASTGTGTLALRLAAGTINVGSNATLDINTNIGESAAGVRITKTGGGLLDLSGFTHTFTGGVAVLGGTVNFTGTGNVGTLQAANTIELDGGAMRLSGAFNSTATARGVLLGAGGGTIDVTAAGAGTFSGPFSGTGRLHKTGAGTLWVSSTASTFSGGVHILEGTYRVGSAVQLGALPGDFVANYLQIDGGTLLLLGNTALGSNRGTQIDAEGATFDIGATNSPSLLGVISGPGAITKVGGGTLTFGGANTFDGALSVQTGMLIATGTSALGSTAGATTIAAGAALAFNNNVQHDSPEPVTVSGTGPAGSGAIENLGGSNLFAGPLTLAGDTTVGVTAGDLTLSGGISGGASNLTVGGAGTLTVKRIRTTGGVTLNVPVTHVLTGRSTANTSIVGALTLGGSSQLDLADQDLIVDYTGSSPLADIRGKILAGYAGGSWNGNGISSSAAAANPSAGLGYAEAAALGIGSFSGQSIDADAVLVRYTLRGDANIDGTVNIGDFSLLASNFNSAGDWAKGDFNYDLSVNIGDFSLLASNFNQVLAGSDGARGAVPEPASAVGALGAAMLLRRRRN
;
A
#
# COMPACT_ATOMS: atom_id res chain seq x y z
N MET A 1 -21.51 51.51 -18.73
CA MET A 1 -21.65 52.33 -19.96
C MET A 1 -20.25 52.81 -20.37
N ARG A 2 -19.80 52.52 -21.60
CA ARG A 2 -18.53 53.03 -22.15
C ARG A 2 -18.70 54.51 -22.48
N ARG A 3 -18.17 55.43 -21.66
CA ARG A 3 -18.11 56.85 -22.02
C ARG A 3 -16.91 57.08 -22.94
N ARG A 4 -17.11 56.98 -24.26
CA ARG A 4 -16.21 57.64 -25.21
C ARG A 4 -16.42 59.15 -25.07
N LYS A 5 -15.33 59.90 -24.88
CA LYS A 5 -15.32 61.33 -24.51
C LYS A 5 -15.89 62.29 -25.58
N ASN A 6 -16.57 61.82 -26.62
CA ASN A 6 -17.09 62.67 -27.70
C ASN A 6 -18.53 62.29 -28.10
N SER A 7 -19.52 62.74 -27.33
CA SER A 7 -20.85 63.18 -27.83
C SER A 7 -21.83 63.32 -26.65
N GLY A 8 -22.31 64.55 -26.43
CA GLY A 8 -23.24 64.90 -25.37
C GLY A 8 -24.62 64.24 -25.52
N GLY A 9 -25.18 63.86 -24.38
CA GLY A 9 -26.54 63.34 -24.24
C GLY A 9 -26.79 62.98 -22.78
N LEU A 10 -27.44 63.88 -22.03
CA LEU A 10 -27.92 63.62 -20.66
C LEU A 10 -29.23 62.84 -20.74
N ILE A 11 -29.35 61.73 -19.99
CA ILE A 11 -30.65 61.14 -19.65
C ILE A 11 -30.83 61.34 -18.15
N PHE A 12 -31.84 62.13 -17.77
CA PHE A 12 -32.31 62.24 -16.39
C PHE A 12 -33.20 61.03 -16.07
N VAL A 13 -32.87 60.30 -15.01
CA VAL A 13 -33.81 59.39 -14.33
C VAL A 13 -34.19 60.05 -13.01
N ALA A 14 -35.49 60.29 -12.81
CA ALA A 14 -36.03 60.93 -11.62
C ALA A 14 -35.88 60.03 -10.39
N CYS A 15 -35.37 60.57 -9.28
CA CYS A 15 -35.34 59.92 -7.97
C CYS A 15 -35.88 60.89 -6.89
N VAL A 16 -36.60 60.32 -5.91
CA VAL A 16 -37.54 61.01 -5.01
C VAL A 16 -36.91 61.46 -3.67
N SER A 17 -35.66 61.12 -3.34
CA SER A 17 -34.93 61.77 -2.24
C SER A 17 -33.41 61.51 -2.30
N VAL A 18 -32.64 62.46 -1.74
CA VAL A 18 -31.18 62.62 -1.93
C VAL A 18 -30.34 61.79 -0.94
N THR A 19 -30.94 61.04 -0.03
CA THR A 19 -30.24 60.46 1.13
C THR A 19 -29.92 58.96 1.02
N SER A 20 -30.25 58.27 -0.07
CA SER A 20 -30.09 56.81 -0.16
C SER A 20 -29.67 56.24 -1.52
N CYS A 21 -29.16 57.06 -2.45
CA CYS A 21 -28.60 56.58 -3.72
C CYS A 21 -27.07 56.62 -3.72
N ALA A 22 -26.40 55.53 -3.31
CA ALA A 22 -24.99 55.32 -3.61
C ALA A 22 -24.88 54.60 -4.96
N PHE A 23 -24.72 55.35 -6.06
CA PHE A 23 -24.42 54.77 -7.37
C PHE A 23 -22.91 54.46 -7.43
N ALA A 24 -22.56 53.20 -7.64
CA ALA A 24 -21.20 52.82 -7.97
C ALA A 24 -20.81 53.40 -9.33
N VAL A 25 -19.75 54.21 -9.39
CA VAL A 25 -19.23 54.78 -10.65
C VAL A 25 -18.00 53.99 -11.09
N ASP A 26 -18.02 53.49 -12.32
CA ASP A 26 -16.87 52.84 -12.94
C ASP A 26 -15.83 53.89 -13.35
N ARG A 27 -14.62 53.77 -12.78
CA ARG A 27 -13.44 54.56 -13.13
C ARG A 27 -12.47 53.67 -13.88
N PHE A 28 -12.25 53.93 -15.16
CA PHE A 28 -11.27 53.21 -15.98
C PHE A 28 -9.91 53.94 -15.93
N TRP A 29 -8.83 53.18 -15.74
CA TRP A 29 -7.47 53.69 -15.84
C TRP A 29 -7.07 53.88 -17.32
N ASP A 30 -6.53 55.05 -17.68
CA ASP A 30 -6.39 55.51 -19.07
C ASP A 30 -4.95 55.73 -19.57
N GLY A 31 -3.91 55.30 -18.83
CA GLY A 31 -2.58 55.15 -19.45
C GLY A 31 -1.58 56.27 -19.25
N GLY A 32 -1.83 57.24 -18.37
CA GLY A 32 -1.07 58.49 -18.28
C GLY A 32 0.46 58.35 -18.25
N ALA A 33 1.09 58.51 -19.43
CA ALA A 33 2.50 58.81 -19.57
C ALA A 33 2.67 60.33 -19.65
N GLY A 34 3.10 60.94 -18.54
CA GLY A 34 3.40 62.37 -18.42
C GLY A 34 2.57 63.04 -17.33
N ASP A 35 3.24 63.36 -16.21
CA ASP A 35 2.75 64.01 -14.98
C ASP A 35 1.66 63.29 -14.16
N THR A 36 2.12 62.68 -13.06
CA THR A 36 1.46 62.50 -11.75
C THR A 36 -0.07 62.57 -11.63
N ASP A 37 -0.79 61.80 -12.44
CA ASP A 37 -2.23 61.57 -12.28
C ASP A 37 -2.52 60.16 -12.82
N TRP A 38 -2.80 59.13 -12.02
CA TRP A 38 -3.79 59.06 -10.95
C TRP A 38 -3.33 58.27 -9.71
N LEU A 39 -3.98 58.59 -8.57
CA LEU A 39 -3.62 58.34 -7.15
C LEU A 39 -2.66 59.37 -6.54
N SER A 40 -2.77 60.67 -6.83
CA SER A 40 -2.18 61.76 -6.02
C SER A 40 -3.24 62.41 -5.12
N LEU A 41 -2.87 62.74 -3.87
CA LEU A 41 -3.54 63.75 -3.06
C LEU A 41 -2.50 64.78 -2.61
N SER A 42 -2.17 65.72 -3.51
CA SER A 42 -1.76 67.06 -3.11
C SER A 42 -2.10 68.08 -4.21
N GLY A 43 -2.92 69.08 -3.87
CA GLY A 43 -3.17 70.25 -4.72
C GLY A 43 -4.38 70.14 -5.65
N ALA A 44 -5.22 71.17 -5.64
CA ALA A 44 -6.57 71.17 -6.17
C ALA A 44 -6.69 71.12 -7.71
N ASN A 45 -7.69 70.34 -8.13
CA ASN A 45 -8.45 70.34 -9.39
C ASN A 45 -8.06 69.30 -10.43
N PHE A 46 -8.96 68.32 -10.59
CA PHE A 46 -9.58 68.14 -11.89
C PHE A 46 -11.10 68.09 -11.68
N ALA A 47 -11.87 68.63 -12.63
CA ALA A 47 -13.26 68.23 -12.76
C ALA A 47 -13.51 67.83 -14.22
N PRO A 48 -14.22 66.72 -14.49
CA PRO A 48 -14.72 65.66 -13.60
C PRO A 48 -13.81 64.44 -13.76
N ASP A 49 -13.01 64.09 -12.77
CA ASP A 49 -13.38 63.09 -11.77
C ASP A 49 -12.29 63.14 -10.69
N GLY A 50 -12.65 63.25 -9.41
CA GLY A 50 -11.69 63.36 -8.31
C GLY A 50 -11.03 62.01 -7.96
N VAL A 51 -10.17 62.02 -6.93
CA VAL A 51 -9.65 60.81 -6.28
C VAL A 51 -10.80 59.81 -6.08
N PRO A 52 -10.64 58.55 -6.52
CA PRO A 52 -11.68 57.54 -6.36
C PRO A 52 -12.22 57.51 -4.94
N GLY A 53 -13.53 57.66 -4.81
CA GLY A 53 -14.21 57.64 -3.52
C GLY A 53 -14.60 56.21 -3.11
N ALA A 54 -15.07 56.07 -1.87
CA ALA A 54 -15.50 54.78 -1.30
C ALA A 54 -16.59 54.05 -2.12
N GLY A 55 -17.33 54.76 -2.97
CA GLY A 55 -18.34 54.20 -3.87
C GLY A 55 -17.82 53.86 -5.28
N ASP A 56 -16.59 54.21 -5.63
CA ASP A 56 -16.06 54.05 -6.98
C ASP A 56 -15.44 52.67 -7.19
N ARG A 57 -15.66 52.08 -8.37
CA ARG A 57 -14.98 50.86 -8.84
C ARG A 57 -13.85 51.25 -9.76
N VAL A 58 -12.62 50.86 -9.43
CA VAL A 58 -11.42 51.14 -10.24
C VAL A 58 -11.12 49.95 -11.14
N ILE A 59 -11.02 50.20 -12.45
CA ILE A 59 -10.83 49.17 -13.48
C ILE A 59 -9.59 49.47 -14.31
N PHE A 60 -8.63 48.55 -14.30
CA PHE A 60 -7.49 48.50 -15.21
C PHE A 60 -7.86 47.56 -16.36
N ASP A 61 -7.91 48.07 -17.59
CA ASP A 61 -8.34 47.29 -18.75
C ASP A 61 -7.39 47.56 -19.92
N ASN A 62 -6.65 46.53 -20.35
CA ASN A 62 -5.71 46.71 -21.44
C ASN A 62 -6.39 46.86 -22.80
N SER A 63 -7.70 46.63 -22.94
CA SER A 63 -8.42 46.99 -24.17
C SER A 63 -8.59 48.50 -24.35
N ILE A 64 -8.35 49.28 -23.29
CA ILE A 64 -8.40 50.75 -23.29
C ILE A 64 -7.00 51.32 -23.44
N VAL A 65 -6.02 50.73 -22.74
CA VAL A 65 -4.62 51.16 -22.74
C VAL A 65 -3.70 49.97 -22.96
N THR A 66 -2.97 49.96 -24.08
CA THR A 66 -2.03 48.88 -24.43
C THR A 66 -0.60 49.40 -24.60
N PRO A 67 0.39 48.81 -23.91
CA PRO A 67 0.28 47.93 -22.75
C PRO A 67 -0.07 48.70 -21.46
N LEU A 68 -0.55 48.01 -20.42
CA LEU A 68 -0.54 48.58 -19.07
C LEU A 68 0.91 48.71 -18.56
N PRO A 69 1.23 49.72 -17.74
CA PRO A 69 2.57 49.93 -17.21
C PRO A 69 2.91 48.82 -16.22
N ALA A 70 4.20 48.47 -16.18
CA ALA A 70 4.70 47.45 -15.26
C ALA A 70 4.57 47.86 -13.77
N GLN A 71 4.38 49.16 -13.48
CA GLN A 71 4.18 49.67 -12.13
C GLN A 71 3.14 50.79 -12.16
N THR A 72 2.24 50.76 -11.19
CA THR A 72 1.26 51.80 -10.90
C THR A 72 1.42 52.22 -9.44
N THR A 73 1.38 53.52 -9.15
CA THR A 73 1.74 54.01 -7.82
C THR A 73 0.64 54.77 -7.12
N ILE A 74 0.58 54.63 -5.79
CA ILE A 74 -0.30 55.35 -4.86
C ILE A 74 0.49 56.47 -4.20
N ASN A 75 0.14 57.71 -4.52
CA ASN A 75 0.74 58.95 -4.01
C ASN A 75 -0.25 59.70 -3.08
N ALA A 76 -1.07 58.96 -2.34
CA ALA A 76 -2.02 59.46 -1.34
C ALA A 76 -1.92 58.62 -0.07
N ALA A 77 -1.98 59.27 1.10
CA ALA A 77 -1.89 58.57 2.39
C ALA A 77 -2.99 57.50 2.57
N THR A 78 -4.18 57.72 2.02
CA THR A 78 -5.26 56.71 2.00
C THR A 78 -6.12 56.90 0.77
N ILE A 79 -6.45 55.80 0.09
CA ILE A 79 -7.46 55.74 -0.96
C ILE A 79 -8.46 54.65 -0.61
N SER A 80 -9.71 55.06 -0.42
CA SER A 80 -10.83 54.18 -0.14
C SER A 80 -11.69 54.04 -1.39
N ILE A 81 -11.83 52.83 -1.91
CA ILE A 81 -12.62 52.51 -3.11
C ILE A 81 -13.56 51.33 -2.87
N GLN A 82 -14.57 51.18 -3.71
CA GLN A 82 -15.49 50.05 -3.63
C GLN A 82 -14.79 48.75 -4.00
N SER A 83 -14.14 48.70 -5.16
CA SER A 83 -13.44 47.52 -5.64
C SER A 83 -12.39 47.84 -6.71
N LEU A 84 -11.48 46.90 -6.90
CA LEU A 84 -10.40 46.93 -7.87
C LEU A 84 -10.57 45.79 -8.87
N ALA A 85 -10.58 46.10 -10.17
CA ALA A 85 -10.63 45.12 -11.24
C ALA A 85 -9.41 45.24 -12.16
N TRP A 86 -8.71 44.13 -12.36
CA TRP A 86 -7.61 43.97 -13.31
C TRP A 86 -8.07 43.07 -14.47
N ASN A 87 -8.36 43.73 -15.59
CA ASN A 87 -8.81 43.14 -16.84
C ASN A 87 -7.70 43.25 -17.89
N SER A 88 -6.54 42.68 -17.59
CA SER A 88 -5.39 42.72 -18.51
C SER A 88 -4.60 41.42 -18.45
N THR A 89 -3.97 41.06 -19.56
CA THR A 89 -2.98 39.97 -19.64
C THR A 89 -1.58 40.40 -19.21
N ASP A 90 -1.36 41.70 -19.00
CA ASP A 90 -0.08 42.27 -18.62
C ASP A 90 0.25 41.98 -17.14
N ALA A 91 1.51 42.18 -16.78
CA ALA A 91 1.98 42.15 -15.40
C ALA A 91 2.20 43.58 -14.87
N SER A 92 1.65 43.90 -13.70
CA SER A 92 1.88 45.18 -13.03
C SER A 92 1.91 45.05 -11.52
N ASP A 93 2.67 45.92 -10.86
CA ASP A 93 2.63 46.10 -9.41
C ASP A 93 1.95 47.41 -9.01
N LEU A 94 1.07 47.35 -8.01
CA LEU A 94 0.61 48.51 -7.23
C LEU A 94 1.57 48.78 -6.07
N ARG A 95 2.09 50.01 -5.99
CA ARG A 95 3.14 50.41 -5.03
C ARG A 95 2.84 51.75 -4.37
N ASN A 96 3.51 52.07 -3.28
CA ASN A 96 3.51 53.42 -2.72
C ASN A 96 4.43 54.35 -3.54
N ALA A 97 4.06 55.61 -3.76
CA ALA A 97 4.94 56.66 -4.28
C ALA A 97 4.92 57.95 -3.45
N THR A 98 4.27 57.94 -2.28
CA THR A 98 4.38 59.06 -1.34
C THR A 98 5.83 59.21 -0.87
N GLY A 99 6.22 60.44 -0.53
CA GLY A 99 7.60 60.80 -0.17
C GLY A 99 8.23 59.92 0.92
N ASP A 100 9.55 59.98 1.07
CA ASP A 100 10.41 58.93 1.62
C ASP A 100 10.02 58.26 2.97
N ALA A 101 9.12 58.83 3.78
CA ALA A 101 8.67 58.25 5.05
C ALA A 101 7.14 58.07 5.19
N THR A 102 6.35 58.40 4.16
CA THR A 102 4.88 58.38 4.26
C THR A 102 4.33 57.01 3.88
N ASN A 103 3.41 56.48 4.67
CA ASN A 103 2.70 55.25 4.36
C ASN A 103 1.40 55.54 3.60
N SER A 104 1.07 54.68 2.65
CA SER A 104 -0.18 54.68 1.91
C SER A 104 -1.06 53.51 2.32
N LEU A 105 -2.37 53.73 2.35
CA LEU A 105 -3.38 52.69 2.58
C LEU A 105 -4.30 52.58 1.36
N LEU A 106 -4.36 51.39 0.76
CA LEU A 106 -5.44 51.03 -0.15
C LEU A 106 -6.54 50.35 0.65
N ASP A 107 -7.71 50.96 0.68
CA ASP A 107 -8.87 50.53 1.45
C ASP A 107 -10.03 50.11 0.53
N LEU A 108 -10.39 48.83 0.55
CA LEU A 108 -11.46 48.28 -0.29
C LEU A 108 -12.71 48.04 0.56
N VAL A 109 -13.75 48.85 0.36
CA VAL A 109 -14.94 48.94 1.24
C VAL A 109 -16.25 48.46 0.59
N GLY A 110 -16.18 47.88 -0.61
CA GLY A 110 -17.37 47.52 -1.37
C GLY A 110 -18.22 46.40 -0.79
N SER A 111 -19.49 46.39 -1.21
CA SER A 111 -20.46 45.31 -0.97
C SER A 111 -21.11 44.87 -2.29
N GLY A 112 -21.43 43.58 -2.43
CA GLY A 112 -22.19 43.04 -3.59
C GLY A 112 -21.38 42.46 -4.77
N GLY A 113 -20.04 42.41 -4.69
CA GLY A 113 -19.17 41.80 -5.71
C GLY A 113 -17.74 41.59 -5.18
N PRO A 114 -16.80 41.07 -6.00
CA PRO A 114 -15.41 40.93 -5.60
C PRO A 114 -14.78 42.28 -5.25
N LEU A 115 -14.09 42.35 -4.12
CA LEU A 115 -13.28 43.51 -3.73
C LEU A 115 -12.08 43.66 -4.65
N ILE A 116 -11.48 42.53 -5.02
CA ILE A 116 -10.44 42.46 -6.05
C ILE A 116 -10.86 41.41 -7.08
N SER A 117 -10.81 41.75 -8.36
CA SER A 117 -11.00 40.81 -9.46
C SER A 117 -9.84 40.89 -10.43
N VAL A 118 -9.10 39.81 -10.62
CA VAL A 118 -8.02 39.70 -11.62
C VAL A 118 -8.44 38.66 -12.66
N THR A 119 -8.75 39.08 -13.89
CA THR A 119 -9.32 38.15 -14.89
C THR A 119 -8.27 37.38 -15.68
N ALA A 120 -7.08 37.96 -15.85
CA ALA A 120 -5.92 37.38 -16.54
C ALA A 120 -4.63 38.07 -16.04
N GLY A 121 -3.47 37.64 -16.51
CA GLY A 121 -2.19 38.32 -16.26
C GLY A 121 -1.76 38.26 -14.80
N SER A 122 -0.96 39.24 -14.37
CA SER A 122 -0.46 39.29 -13.00
C SER A 122 -0.63 40.67 -12.40
N LEU A 123 -1.28 40.74 -11.23
CA LEU A 123 -1.33 41.96 -10.42
C LEU A 123 -0.57 41.72 -9.12
N GLY A 124 0.47 42.51 -8.87
CA GLY A 124 1.10 42.59 -7.56
C GLY A 124 0.54 43.77 -6.75
N ILE A 125 0.43 43.61 -5.43
CA ILE A 125 0.23 44.68 -4.47
C ILE A 125 1.41 44.62 -3.51
N SER A 126 2.40 45.49 -3.74
CA SER A 126 3.69 45.42 -3.06
C SER A 126 3.81 46.50 -2.00
N ARG A 127 4.37 46.12 -0.85
CA ARG A 127 4.71 47.04 0.24
C ARG A 127 5.68 48.14 -0.18
N ASN A 128 6.56 47.85 -1.14
CA ASN A 128 7.70 48.69 -1.45
C ASN A 128 7.30 50.07 -1.97
N ASN A 129 8.10 51.08 -1.63
CA ASN A 129 8.05 52.36 -2.31
C ASN A 129 8.58 52.18 -3.73
N ALA A 130 7.96 52.84 -4.71
CA ALA A 130 8.47 52.94 -6.06
C ALA A 130 9.69 53.88 -6.14
N SER A 131 9.87 54.77 -5.15
CA SER A 131 11.06 55.59 -4.95
C SER A 131 12.07 54.94 -3.99
N THR A 132 13.22 55.59 -3.75
CA THR A 132 14.24 55.16 -2.77
C THR A 132 13.80 55.31 -1.29
N GLY A 133 12.54 55.70 -1.06
CA GLY A 133 11.95 55.93 0.25
C GLY A 133 11.65 54.67 1.08
N THR A 134 11.49 54.87 2.38
CA THR A 134 11.07 53.88 3.39
C THR A 134 9.55 53.75 3.58
N GLY A 135 8.76 54.68 3.05
CA GLY A 135 7.29 54.63 3.13
C GLY A 135 6.69 53.38 2.49
N THR A 136 5.60 52.84 3.04
CA THR A 136 5.02 51.54 2.63
C THR A 136 3.58 51.61 2.16
N LEU A 137 3.14 50.67 1.33
CA LEU A 137 1.72 50.46 1.00
C LEU A 137 1.14 49.37 1.93
N ALA A 138 -0.03 49.58 2.52
CA ALA A 138 -0.83 48.56 3.18
C ALA A 138 -2.19 48.36 2.48
N LEU A 139 -2.79 47.18 2.64
CA LEU A 139 -4.12 46.86 2.12
C LEU A 139 -5.10 46.66 3.29
N ARG A 140 -6.27 47.30 3.26
CA ARG A 140 -7.37 47.00 4.19
C ARG A 140 -8.59 46.55 3.40
N LEU A 141 -9.20 45.45 3.85
CA LEU A 141 -10.35 44.84 3.19
C LEU A 141 -11.58 44.87 4.10
N ALA A 142 -12.73 45.17 3.50
CA ALA A 142 -14.04 44.85 4.04
C ALA A 142 -14.40 43.37 3.79
N ALA A 143 -15.57 42.96 4.26
CA ALA A 143 -16.10 41.63 3.96
C ALA A 143 -16.44 41.53 2.47
N GLY A 144 -15.84 40.56 1.78
CA GLY A 144 -16.08 40.33 0.35
C GLY A 144 -15.16 39.25 -0.20
N THR A 145 -15.22 39.05 -1.53
CA THR A 145 -14.40 38.04 -2.20
C THR A 145 -13.22 38.65 -2.93
N ILE A 146 -12.18 37.84 -3.12
CA ILE A 146 -11.09 38.07 -4.07
C ILE A 146 -11.27 37.04 -5.19
N ASN A 147 -11.49 37.52 -6.41
CA ASN A 147 -11.62 36.67 -7.60
C ASN A 147 -10.33 36.70 -8.40
N VAL A 148 -9.73 35.54 -8.66
CA VAL A 148 -8.56 35.42 -9.54
C VAL A 148 -8.89 34.38 -10.61
N GLY A 149 -8.99 34.81 -11.86
CA GLY A 149 -9.32 33.96 -13.02
C GLY A 149 -8.26 32.89 -13.27
N SER A 150 -8.60 31.83 -14.00
CA SER A 150 -7.79 30.61 -14.10
C SER A 150 -6.36 30.81 -14.61
N ASN A 151 -6.11 31.86 -15.41
CA ASN A 151 -4.80 32.20 -15.94
C ASN A 151 -4.25 33.49 -15.33
N ALA A 152 -4.64 33.79 -14.10
CA ALA A 152 -4.25 35.00 -13.40
C ALA A 152 -3.52 34.69 -12.09
N THR A 153 -2.64 35.62 -11.71
CA THR A 153 -2.00 35.66 -10.41
C THR A 153 -2.28 37.00 -9.73
N LEU A 154 -2.64 36.94 -8.46
CA LEU A 154 -2.64 38.11 -7.57
C LEU A 154 -1.58 37.86 -6.49
N ASP A 155 -0.50 38.64 -6.50
CA ASP A 155 0.54 38.59 -5.47
C ASP A 155 0.32 39.72 -4.46
N ILE A 156 0.02 39.37 -3.21
CA ILE A 156 -0.12 40.37 -2.14
C ILE A 156 1.10 40.29 -1.23
N ASN A 157 2.07 41.13 -1.53
CA ASN A 157 3.30 41.27 -0.76
C ASN A 157 3.25 42.52 0.15
N THR A 158 2.16 42.63 0.90
CA THR A 158 1.98 43.63 1.95
C THR A 158 1.01 43.13 3.03
N ASN A 159 0.97 43.80 4.19
CA ASN A 159 0.01 43.48 5.23
C ASN A 159 -1.43 43.67 4.73
N ILE A 160 -2.26 42.68 5.03
CA ILE A 160 -3.72 42.77 4.87
C ILE A 160 -4.31 43.02 6.25
N GLY A 161 -4.87 44.20 6.43
CA GLY A 161 -5.70 44.58 7.56
C GLY A 161 -7.18 44.38 7.28
N GLU A 162 -7.99 44.55 8.32
CA GLU A 162 -9.44 44.37 8.25
C GLU A 162 -10.18 45.67 8.57
N SER A 163 -11.28 45.94 7.87
CA SER A 163 -12.15 47.10 8.16
C SER A 163 -12.98 46.90 9.44
N ALA A 164 -13.15 45.64 9.86
CA ALA A 164 -13.83 45.22 11.07
C ALA A 164 -13.22 43.90 11.56
N ALA A 165 -13.29 43.61 12.86
CA ALA A 165 -12.78 42.36 13.39
C ALA A 165 -13.47 41.15 12.74
N GLY A 166 -12.71 40.13 12.35
CA GLY A 166 -13.21 38.89 11.79
C GLY A 166 -13.43 38.92 10.28
N VAL A 167 -12.89 39.90 9.55
CA VAL A 167 -12.97 39.88 8.08
C VAL A 167 -12.20 38.68 7.56
N ARG A 168 -12.89 37.89 6.72
CA ARG A 168 -12.36 36.68 6.11
C ARG A 168 -11.92 36.93 4.68
N ILE A 169 -10.73 36.44 4.34
CA ILE A 169 -10.25 36.43 2.97
C ILE A 169 -10.96 35.31 2.22
N THR A 170 -11.84 35.64 1.27
CA THR A 170 -12.61 34.63 0.52
C THR A 170 -12.15 34.59 -0.93
N LYS A 171 -11.34 33.60 -1.29
CA LYS A 171 -10.79 33.40 -2.63
C LYS A 171 -11.77 32.63 -3.52
N THR A 172 -11.97 33.15 -4.72
CA THR A 172 -12.78 32.57 -5.81
C THR A 172 -12.00 32.59 -7.14
N GLY A 173 -12.52 31.92 -8.16
CA GLY A 173 -11.87 31.80 -9.48
C GLY A 173 -10.69 30.83 -9.49
N GLY A 174 -10.30 30.35 -10.68
CA GLY A 174 -9.34 29.24 -10.82
C GLY A 174 -7.86 29.58 -10.63
N GLY A 175 -7.48 30.86 -10.53
CA GLY A 175 -6.08 31.29 -10.52
C GLY A 175 -5.43 31.30 -9.13
N LEU A 176 -4.21 31.82 -9.09
CA LEU A 176 -3.37 31.86 -7.89
C LEU A 176 -3.51 33.18 -7.12
N LEU A 177 -3.86 33.09 -5.84
CA LEU A 177 -3.64 34.17 -4.87
C LEU A 177 -2.38 33.84 -4.06
N ASP A 178 -1.32 34.64 -4.20
CA ASP A 178 -0.10 34.46 -3.42
C ASP A 178 -0.12 35.37 -2.18
N LEU A 179 -0.13 34.75 -1.00
CA LEU A 179 -0.04 35.42 0.30
C LEU A 179 1.31 35.16 0.99
N SER A 180 2.26 34.54 0.27
CA SER A 180 3.53 34.08 0.86
C SER A 180 4.50 35.22 1.21
N GLY A 181 4.31 36.41 0.65
CA GLY A 181 5.23 37.54 0.81
C GLY A 181 5.20 38.21 2.19
N PHE A 182 4.15 38.01 2.99
CA PHE A 182 3.95 38.80 4.20
C PHE A 182 3.21 38.09 5.35
N THR A 183 3.47 38.49 6.59
CA THR A 183 2.65 38.10 7.75
C THR A 183 1.48 39.07 7.88
N HIS A 184 0.25 38.56 7.74
CA HIS A 184 -0.94 39.41 7.72
C HIS A 184 -1.61 39.55 9.10
N THR A 185 -2.41 40.61 9.28
CA THR A 185 -3.04 40.93 10.57
C THR A 185 -4.52 40.62 10.68
N PHE A 186 -5.22 40.32 9.58
CA PHE A 186 -6.64 39.96 9.59
C PHE A 186 -6.93 38.76 10.52
N THR A 187 -8.15 38.70 11.06
CA THR A 187 -8.51 37.73 12.11
C THR A 187 -9.55 36.71 11.69
N GLY A 188 -10.26 36.91 10.58
CA GLY A 188 -11.32 36.00 10.09
C GLY A 188 -10.85 34.75 9.33
N GLY A 189 -9.54 34.56 9.16
CA GLY A 189 -8.98 33.43 8.41
C GLY A 189 -9.15 33.52 6.90
N VAL A 190 -9.00 32.39 6.22
CA VAL A 190 -9.02 32.27 4.75
C VAL A 190 -10.01 31.20 4.34
N ALA A 191 -10.88 31.51 3.37
CA ALA A 191 -11.70 30.56 2.64
C ALA A 191 -11.21 30.46 1.19
N VAL A 192 -10.98 29.25 0.71
CA VAL A 192 -10.59 28.98 -0.68
C VAL A 192 -11.71 28.19 -1.35
N LEU A 193 -12.56 28.92 -2.07
CA LEU A 193 -13.71 28.36 -2.80
C LEU A 193 -13.36 28.00 -4.25
N GLY A 194 -12.13 28.28 -4.69
CA GLY A 194 -11.64 27.96 -6.02
C GLY A 194 -10.20 28.43 -6.26
N GLY A 195 -9.52 27.76 -7.20
CA GLY A 195 -8.12 28.03 -7.52
C GLY A 195 -7.19 27.73 -6.34
N THR A 196 -6.06 28.42 -6.27
CA THR A 196 -5.02 28.14 -5.27
C THR A 196 -4.70 29.37 -4.43
N VAL A 197 -4.49 29.19 -3.14
CA VAL A 197 -3.83 30.18 -2.26
C VAL A 197 -2.48 29.65 -1.80
N ASN A 198 -1.41 30.42 -1.98
CA ASN A 198 -0.06 30.03 -1.58
C ASN A 198 0.35 30.62 -0.23
N PHE A 199 1.00 29.80 0.59
CA PHE A 199 1.52 30.15 1.90
C PHE A 199 2.94 29.59 2.09
N THR A 200 3.79 30.33 2.80
CA THR A 200 5.13 29.91 3.23
C THR A 200 5.25 29.71 4.74
N GLY A 201 4.26 30.17 5.52
CA GLY A 201 4.20 29.99 6.96
C GLY A 201 2.85 30.40 7.56
N THR A 202 2.69 30.15 8.86
CA THR A 202 1.42 30.39 9.59
C THR A 202 1.05 31.87 9.73
N GLY A 203 2.01 32.79 9.58
CA GLY A 203 1.75 34.22 9.55
C GLY A 203 0.96 34.67 8.32
N ASN A 204 0.99 33.91 7.23
CA ASN A 204 0.28 34.26 6.00
C ASN A 204 -1.25 34.03 6.08
N VAL A 205 -1.74 33.31 7.10
CA VAL A 205 -3.19 33.09 7.32
C VAL A 205 -3.78 34.05 8.37
N GLY A 206 -3.06 35.10 8.72
CA GLY A 206 -3.53 36.11 9.65
C GLY A 206 -3.36 35.73 11.13
N THR A 207 -3.76 36.66 11.99
CA THR A 207 -3.64 36.54 13.44
C THR A 207 -4.57 35.45 13.97
N LEU A 208 -4.03 34.55 14.80
CA LEU A 208 -4.82 33.46 15.38
C LEU A 208 -5.91 33.99 16.31
N GLN A 209 -7.16 33.64 16.02
CA GLN A 209 -8.33 33.78 16.89
C GLN A 209 -9.26 32.58 16.68
N ALA A 210 -10.31 32.43 17.51
CA ALA A 210 -11.27 31.33 17.36
C ALA A 210 -11.97 31.30 15.98
N ALA A 211 -12.13 32.48 15.35
CA ALA A 211 -12.70 32.60 14.01
C ALA A 211 -11.69 32.38 12.86
N ASN A 212 -10.39 32.25 13.15
CA ASN A 212 -9.34 32.11 12.13
C ASN A 212 -9.18 30.65 11.67
N THR A 213 -10.26 30.07 11.15
CA THR A 213 -10.29 28.73 10.55
C THR A 213 -10.03 28.84 9.05
N ILE A 214 -9.17 27.96 8.52
CA ILE A 214 -8.95 27.83 7.07
C ILE A 214 -10.10 26.99 6.51
N GLU A 215 -10.76 27.44 5.46
CA GLU A 215 -11.77 26.64 4.75
C GLU A 215 -11.33 26.37 3.33
N LEU A 216 -11.54 25.13 2.90
CA LEU A 216 -11.34 24.69 1.53
C LEU A 216 -12.67 24.10 1.05
N ASP A 217 -13.24 24.68 0.00
CA ASP A 217 -14.51 24.25 -0.59
C ASP A 217 -14.38 24.26 -2.12
N GLY A 218 -13.70 23.25 -2.66
CA GLY A 218 -13.32 23.11 -4.08
C GLY A 218 -11.98 23.78 -4.45
N GLY A 219 -11.36 24.52 -3.53
CA GLY A 219 -10.08 25.19 -3.72
C GLY A 219 -8.86 24.47 -3.15
N ALA A 220 -7.67 25.00 -3.44
CA ALA A 220 -6.39 24.47 -3.00
C ALA A 220 -5.61 25.43 -2.08
N MET A 221 -5.05 24.89 -1.01
CA MET A 221 -4.01 25.51 -0.20
C MET A 221 -2.66 24.95 -0.62
N ARG A 222 -1.75 25.80 -1.11
CA ARG A 222 -0.37 25.42 -1.43
C ARG A 222 0.57 25.87 -0.33
N LEU A 223 1.40 24.94 0.16
CA LEU A 223 2.43 25.16 1.16
C LEU A 223 3.80 25.13 0.47
N SER A 224 4.28 26.30 0.04
CA SER A 224 5.60 26.47 -0.58
C SER A 224 6.74 26.66 0.43
N GLY A 225 6.39 26.80 1.72
CA GLY A 225 7.33 26.83 2.84
C GLY A 225 6.81 26.04 4.04
N ALA A 226 7.53 26.08 5.16
CA ALA A 226 7.16 25.35 6.38
C ALA A 226 5.95 25.99 7.07
N PHE A 227 4.79 25.35 6.95
CA PHE A 227 3.57 25.72 7.66
C PHE A 227 3.47 24.87 8.94
N ASN A 228 4.09 25.33 10.03
CA ASN A 228 4.11 24.60 11.31
C ASN A 228 3.13 25.24 12.31
N SER A 229 1.84 24.90 12.20
CA SER A 229 0.82 25.37 13.15
C SER A 229 0.78 24.47 14.37
N THR A 230 1.38 24.94 15.47
CA THR A 230 1.29 24.30 16.79
C THR A 230 -0.02 24.63 17.54
N ALA A 231 -0.82 25.56 17.01
CA ALA A 231 -2.07 25.98 17.63
C ALA A 231 -3.19 24.95 17.45
N THR A 232 -3.80 24.51 18.55
CA THR A 232 -4.92 23.54 18.56
C THR A 232 -6.25 24.15 18.11
N ALA A 233 -6.37 25.48 18.14
CA ALA A 233 -7.56 26.20 17.65
C ALA A 233 -7.54 26.41 16.12
N ARG A 234 -6.38 26.29 15.47
CA ARG A 234 -6.24 26.54 14.02
C ARG A 234 -6.46 25.26 13.23
N GLY A 235 -7.72 24.99 12.89
CA GLY A 235 -8.14 23.85 12.08
C GLY A 235 -8.31 24.15 10.60
N VAL A 236 -8.73 23.13 9.86
CA VAL A 236 -9.17 23.23 8.46
C VAL A 236 -10.61 22.71 8.37
N LEU A 237 -11.51 23.52 7.81
CA LEU A 237 -12.86 23.13 7.44
C LEU A 237 -12.87 22.70 5.96
N LEU A 238 -13.26 21.46 5.70
CA LEU A 238 -13.47 20.93 4.36
C LEU A 238 -14.95 21.07 4.00
N GLY A 239 -15.27 22.06 3.18
CA GLY A 239 -16.60 22.33 2.64
C GLY A 239 -17.10 21.18 1.75
N ALA A 240 -18.36 21.24 1.30
CA ALA A 240 -18.97 20.13 0.55
C ALA A 240 -18.24 19.79 -0.76
N GLY A 241 -17.56 20.75 -1.39
CA GLY A 241 -16.71 20.58 -2.55
C GLY A 241 -15.34 19.95 -2.26
N GLY A 242 -15.00 19.69 -0.99
CA GLY A 242 -13.70 19.17 -0.59
C GLY A 242 -12.60 20.23 -0.61
N GLY A 243 -11.36 19.80 -0.43
CA GLY A 243 -10.21 20.71 -0.43
C GLY A 243 -8.91 20.02 -0.78
N THR A 244 -8.04 20.75 -1.48
CA THR A 244 -6.69 20.29 -1.80
C THR A 244 -5.68 20.96 -0.87
N ILE A 245 -4.80 20.17 -0.28
CA ILE A 245 -3.58 20.65 0.38
C ILE A 245 -2.40 20.14 -0.45
N ASP A 246 -1.76 21.06 -1.15
CA ASP A 246 -0.53 20.86 -1.91
C ASP A 246 0.66 21.21 -1.02
N VAL A 247 1.48 20.21 -0.67
CA VAL A 247 2.71 20.43 0.10
C VAL A 247 3.88 20.23 -0.85
N THR A 248 4.56 21.32 -1.19
CA THR A 248 5.73 21.25 -2.08
C THR A 248 6.89 20.48 -1.42
N ALA A 249 7.89 20.05 -2.21
CA ALA A 249 9.05 19.33 -1.69
C ALA A 249 9.85 20.10 -0.61
N ALA A 250 9.87 21.43 -0.68
CA ALA A 250 10.49 22.31 0.31
C ALA A 250 9.59 22.59 1.53
N GLY A 251 8.31 22.20 1.46
CA GLY A 251 7.31 22.44 2.49
C GLY A 251 7.14 21.28 3.46
N ALA A 252 6.80 21.62 4.70
CA ALA A 252 6.21 20.70 5.67
C ALA A 252 4.93 21.35 6.21
N GLY A 253 3.82 20.63 6.19
CA GLY A 253 2.54 21.10 6.71
C GLY A 253 2.20 20.39 8.01
N THR A 254 2.37 21.03 9.16
CA THR A 254 1.93 20.50 10.45
C THR A 254 0.72 21.28 10.94
N PHE A 255 -0.37 20.56 11.25
CA PHE A 255 -1.61 21.12 11.79
C PHE A 255 -1.96 20.45 13.12
N SER A 256 -1.88 21.21 14.21
CA SER A 256 -2.35 20.79 15.54
C SER A 256 -3.84 21.02 15.79
N GLY A 257 -4.51 21.84 14.99
CA GLY A 257 -5.97 21.99 15.04
C GLY A 257 -6.70 20.92 14.22
N PRO A 258 -7.96 20.63 14.56
CA PRO A 258 -8.73 19.55 13.93
C PRO A 258 -9.13 19.89 12.50
N PHE A 259 -9.29 18.86 11.68
CA PHE A 259 -9.95 18.96 10.38
C PHE A 259 -11.43 18.58 10.55
N SER A 260 -12.34 19.34 9.96
CA SER A 260 -13.80 19.17 10.09
C SER A 260 -14.52 19.33 8.75
N GLY A 261 -15.83 19.10 8.71
CA GLY A 261 -16.66 19.29 7.51
C GLY A 261 -16.96 18.00 6.74
N THR A 262 -17.70 18.09 5.64
CA THR A 262 -18.17 16.92 4.87
C THR A 262 -17.34 16.64 3.62
N GLY A 263 -16.44 17.55 3.27
CA GLY A 263 -15.60 17.44 2.09
C GLY A 263 -14.49 16.40 2.19
N ARG A 264 -14.05 15.94 1.02
CA ARG A 264 -12.86 15.10 0.87
C ARG A 264 -11.59 15.94 0.94
N LEU A 265 -10.58 15.44 1.66
CA LEU A 265 -9.23 15.98 1.64
C LEU A 265 -8.43 15.38 0.48
N HIS A 266 -7.83 16.21 -0.36
CA HIS A 266 -6.85 15.79 -1.36
C HIS A 266 -5.45 16.24 -0.94
N LYS A 267 -4.54 15.30 -0.72
CA LYS A 267 -3.12 15.57 -0.45
C LYS A 267 -2.33 15.44 -1.76
N THR A 268 -1.71 16.53 -2.18
CA THR A 268 -0.85 16.63 -3.37
C THR A 268 0.52 17.20 -3.02
N GLY A 269 1.45 17.21 -3.98
CA GLY A 269 2.81 17.69 -3.81
C GLY A 269 3.70 16.71 -3.03
N ALA A 270 4.99 16.69 -3.35
CA ALA A 270 5.95 15.72 -2.81
C ALA A 270 6.23 15.84 -1.29
N GLY A 271 5.83 16.93 -0.64
CA GLY A 271 6.08 17.18 0.79
C GLY A 271 5.20 16.39 1.74
N THR A 272 5.46 16.53 3.05
CA THR A 272 4.73 15.84 4.12
C THR A 272 3.63 16.72 4.71
N LEU A 273 2.40 16.20 4.76
CA LEU A 273 1.30 16.74 5.54
C LEU A 273 1.12 15.90 6.81
N TRP A 274 1.19 16.54 7.97
CA TRP A 274 0.93 15.95 9.28
C TRP A 274 -0.23 16.68 9.97
N VAL A 275 -1.34 15.96 10.15
CA VAL A 275 -2.42 16.36 11.05
C VAL A 275 -2.15 15.69 12.39
N SER A 276 -1.77 16.46 13.41
CA SER A 276 -1.45 15.92 14.73
C SER A 276 -2.65 15.91 15.68
N SER A 277 -3.69 16.68 15.35
CA SER A 277 -4.94 16.70 16.11
C SER A 277 -5.60 15.32 16.16
N THR A 278 -6.03 14.90 17.34
CA THR A 278 -6.86 13.70 17.55
C THR A 278 -8.36 14.03 17.62
N ALA A 279 -8.73 15.28 17.33
CA ALA A 279 -10.11 15.77 17.39
C ALA A 279 -10.72 16.05 16.00
N SER A 280 -10.11 15.55 14.91
CA SER A 280 -10.64 15.69 13.55
C SER A 280 -11.95 14.91 13.39
N THR A 281 -12.93 15.52 12.70
CA THR A 281 -14.30 15.01 12.54
C THR A 281 -14.80 15.03 11.09
N PHE A 282 -13.94 15.39 10.13
CA PHE A 282 -14.35 15.47 8.73
C PHE A 282 -14.82 14.11 8.18
N SER A 283 -15.79 14.12 7.28
CA SER A 283 -16.48 12.89 6.85
C SER A 283 -16.41 12.58 5.34
N GLY A 284 -15.68 13.35 4.53
CA GLY A 284 -15.56 13.11 3.09
C GLY A 284 -14.44 12.16 2.67
N GLY A 285 -13.66 11.65 3.63
CA GLY A 285 -12.52 10.77 3.36
C GLY A 285 -11.25 11.52 2.92
N VAL A 286 -10.23 10.74 2.54
CA VAL A 286 -8.90 11.24 2.18
C VAL A 286 -8.44 10.62 0.86
N HIS A 287 -7.88 11.43 -0.02
CA HIS A 287 -7.20 11.02 -1.24
C HIS A 287 -5.74 11.50 -1.21
N ILE A 288 -4.79 10.57 -1.27
CA ILE A 288 -3.35 10.85 -1.25
C ILE A 288 -2.79 10.61 -2.66
N LEU A 289 -2.58 11.68 -3.41
CA LEU A 289 -2.04 11.61 -4.78
C LEU A 289 -0.51 11.64 -4.77
N GLU A 290 0.10 12.45 -3.89
CA GLU A 290 1.55 12.61 -3.87
C GLU A 290 2.09 12.89 -2.47
N GLY A 291 3.37 12.60 -2.29
CA GLY A 291 4.11 12.84 -1.05
C GLY A 291 3.58 12.00 0.11
N THR A 292 3.72 12.51 1.33
CA THR A 292 3.40 11.75 2.55
C THR A 292 2.23 12.38 3.29
N TYR A 293 1.22 11.59 3.63
CA TYR A 293 0.24 11.93 4.66
C TYR A 293 0.57 11.16 5.95
N ARG A 294 0.91 11.89 7.01
CA ARG A 294 1.33 11.33 8.30
C ARG A 294 0.17 11.36 9.29
N VAL A 295 -0.11 10.21 9.89
CA VAL A 295 -1.12 10.02 10.94
C VAL A 295 -0.55 9.25 12.13
N GLY A 296 -0.99 9.61 13.34
CA GLY A 296 -0.82 8.86 14.58
C GLY A 296 -2.13 8.22 15.11
N SER A 297 -3.28 8.51 14.49
CA SER A 297 -4.57 7.92 14.85
C SER A 297 -5.53 7.90 13.65
N ALA A 298 -6.41 6.90 13.57
CA ALA A 298 -7.37 6.77 12.47
C ALA A 298 -8.31 7.97 12.30
N VAL A 299 -8.58 8.75 13.36
CA VAL A 299 -9.41 9.97 13.29
C VAL A 299 -8.82 11.05 12.38
N GLN A 300 -7.51 11.02 12.14
CA GLN A 300 -6.84 11.94 11.21
C GLN A 300 -7.12 11.58 9.74
N LEU A 301 -7.67 10.39 9.47
CA LEU A 301 -8.23 10.03 8.17
C LEU A 301 -9.72 10.43 8.05
N GLY A 302 -10.25 11.16 9.03
CA GLY A 302 -11.66 11.52 9.12
C GLY A 302 -12.46 10.55 9.98
N ALA A 303 -13.70 10.94 10.30
CA ALA A 303 -14.63 10.11 11.06
C ALA A 303 -14.80 8.74 10.39
N LEU A 304 -14.84 7.66 11.19
CA LEU A 304 -15.15 6.34 10.64
C LEU A 304 -16.62 6.33 10.17
N PRO A 305 -16.91 5.94 8.93
CA PRO A 305 -18.29 5.79 8.47
C PRO A 305 -19.08 4.77 9.31
N GLY A 306 -20.37 5.04 9.53
CA GLY A 306 -21.27 4.15 10.26
C GLY A 306 -21.50 2.80 9.55
N ASP A 307 -21.50 2.84 8.22
CA ASP A 307 -21.57 1.68 7.32
C ASP A 307 -20.35 1.67 6.40
N PHE A 308 -20.07 0.55 5.72
CA PHE A 308 -18.97 0.47 4.77
C PHE A 308 -19.12 1.48 3.62
N VAL A 309 -18.07 2.29 3.41
CA VAL A 309 -17.97 3.21 2.28
C VAL A 309 -16.70 2.89 1.50
N ALA A 310 -16.86 2.52 0.22
CA ALA A 310 -15.75 2.32 -0.69
C ALA A 310 -14.99 3.64 -0.94
N ASN A 311 -13.69 3.54 -1.24
CA ASN A 311 -12.86 4.67 -1.70
C ASN A 311 -12.82 5.82 -0.69
N TYR A 312 -12.98 5.51 0.60
CA TYR A 312 -12.99 6.49 1.68
C TYR A 312 -11.58 6.91 2.09
N LEU A 313 -10.64 5.97 1.98
CA LEU A 313 -9.22 6.24 1.82
C LEU A 313 -8.85 5.86 0.38
N GLN A 314 -8.27 6.79 -0.36
CA GLN A 314 -7.80 6.56 -1.73
C GLN A 314 -6.33 6.97 -1.81
N ILE A 315 -5.51 6.16 -2.47
CA ILE A 315 -4.07 6.43 -2.64
C ILE A 315 -3.70 6.16 -4.09
N ASP A 316 -3.04 7.13 -4.72
CA ASP A 316 -2.69 7.15 -6.13
C ASP A 316 -1.25 7.66 -6.31
N GLY A 317 -0.28 6.88 -5.85
CA GLY A 317 1.17 7.20 -5.89
C GLY A 317 1.76 7.75 -4.59
N GLY A 318 0.92 8.07 -3.60
CA GLY A 318 1.34 8.63 -2.32
C GLY A 318 1.74 7.63 -1.22
N THR A 319 2.25 8.18 -0.11
CA THR A 319 2.61 7.44 1.11
C THR A 319 1.66 7.77 2.26
N LEU A 320 1.07 6.75 2.87
CA LEU A 320 0.44 6.85 4.18
C LEU A 320 1.44 6.41 5.27
N LEU A 321 1.92 7.37 6.05
CA LEU A 321 2.82 7.13 7.19
C LEU A 321 2.01 6.98 8.48
N LEU A 322 2.06 5.79 9.08
CA LEU A 322 1.37 5.46 10.33
C LEU A 322 2.35 5.33 11.50
N LEU A 323 2.23 6.26 12.46
CA LEU A 323 3.05 6.31 13.68
C LEU A 323 2.26 6.02 14.97
N GLY A 324 1.08 5.41 14.83
CA GLY A 324 0.26 5.01 15.97
C GLY A 324 -0.35 3.61 15.80
N ASN A 325 -0.67 2.97 16.92
CA ASN A 325 -1.26 1.64 16.96
C ASN A 325 -2.78 1.76 16.87
N THR A 326 -3.27 2.07 15.68
CA THR A 326 -4.69 2.37 15.44
C THR A 326 -5.30 1.38 14.45
N ALA A 327 -6.54 0.98 14.70
CA ALA A 327 -7.36 0.27 13.72
C ALA A 327 -8.04 1.30 12.82
N LEU A 328 -7.87 1.16 11.51
CA LEU A 328 -8.46 2.08 10.53
C LEU A 328 -9.97 1.84 10.33
N GLY A 329 -10.46 0.72 10.87
CA GLY A 329 -11.87 0.32 10.93
C GLY A 329 -12.32 -0.47 9.69
N SER A 330 -13.29 -1.37 9.87
CA SER A 330 -13.84 -2.21 8.80
C SER A 330 -14.69 -1.43 7.79
N ASN A 331 -15.29 -0.31 8.21
CA ASN A 331 -16.17 0.50 7.38
C ASN A 331 -15.43 1.48 6.46
N ARG A 332 -14.10 1.55 6.58
CA ARG A 332 -13.26 2.40 5.75
C ARG A 332 -12.73 1.59 4.57
N GLY A 333 -13.40 1.68 3.42
CA GLY A 333 -12.89 1.13 2.18
C GLY A 333 -11.64 1.87 1.72
N THR A 334 -10.60 1.11 1.37
CA THR A 334 -9.33 1.63 0.84
C THR A 334 -9.22 1.30 -0.65
N GLN A 335 -8.97 2.30 -1.48
CA GLN A 335 -8.72 2.15 -2.91
C GLN A 335 -7.27 2.48 -3.21
N ILE A 336 -6.61 1.60 -3.96
CA ILE A 336 -5.26 1.77 -4.48
C ILE A 336 -5.36 1.92 -6.00
N ASP A 337 -5.15 3.13 -6.50
CA ASP A 337 -5.23 3.45 -7.92
C ASP A 337 -3.94 3.11 -8.67
N ALA A 338 -3.89 3.34 -9.97
CA ALA A 338 -2.89 2.70 -10.86
C ALA A 338 -1.44 3.04 -10.50
N GLU A 339 -1.20 4.20 -9.88
CA GLU A 339 0.10 4.69 -9.45
C GLU A 339 0.57 4.02 -8.14
N GLY A 340 -0.30 3.25 -7.48
CA GLY A 340 0.01 2.42 -6.32
C GLY A 340 -0.05 3.15 -4.98
N ALA A 341 0.37 2.48 -3.92
CA ALA A 341 0.42 3.03 -2.57
C ALA A 341 1.62 2.56 -1.78
N THR A 342 2.17 3.46 -0.97
CA THR A 342 3.15 3.09 0.08
C THR A 342 2.50 3.21 1.46
N PHE A 343 2.54 2.13 2.23
CA PHE A 343 2.25 2.14 3.66
C PHE A 343 3.57 2.10 4.43
N ASP A 344 3.93 3.21 5.08
CA ASP A 344 5.11 3.32 5.93
C ASP A 344 4.72 3.20 7.40
N ILE A 345 5.19 2.16 8.06
CA ILE A 345 4.82 1.86 9.46
C ILE A 345 6.00 2.11 10.37
N GLY A 346 5.81 3.01 11.35
CA GLY A 346 6.82 3.31 12.36
C GLY A 346 7.36 2.04 13.04
N ALA A 347 8.65 2.04 13.39
CA ALA A 347 9.40 0.83 13.74
C ALA A 347 8.80 -0.01 14.90
N THR A 348 8.04 0.61 15.79
CA THR A 348 7.39 -0.04 16.94
C THR A 348 5.87 -0.07 16.84
N ASN A 349 5.34 0.32 15.68
CA ASN A 349 3.91 0.47 15.47
C ASN A 349 3.27 -0.77 14.87
N SER A 350 2.00 -0.98 15.19
CA SER A 350 1.20 -2.11 14.74
C SER A 350 -0.25 -1.74 14.39
N PRO A 351 -0.48 -0.86 13.39
CA PRO A 351 -1.83 -0.53 12.94
C PRO A 351 -2.49 -1.68 12.16
N SER A 352 -3.82 -1.63 12.06
CA SER A 352 -4.60 -2.62 11.30
C SER A 352 -5.55 -1.96 10.28
N LEU A 353 -5.56 -2.52 9.07
CA LEU A 353 -6.51 -2.22 8.01
C LEU A 353 -7.53 -3.36 7.97
N LEU A 354 -8.69 -3.09 8.56
CA LEU A 354 -9.78 -4.08 8.69
C LEU A 354 -10.84 -3.93 7.60
N GLY A 355 -10.88 -2.77 6.93
CA GLY A 355 -11.75 -2.54 5.77
C GLY A 355 -11.16 -3.16 4.51
N VAL A 356 -12.02 -3.36 3.51
CA VAL A 356 -11.61 -3.89 2.19
C VAL A 356 -10.61 -2.94 1.53
N ILE A 357 -9.49 -3.50 1.08
CA ILE A 357 -8.52 -2.87 0.18
C ILE A 357 -8.82 -3.36 -1.24
N SER A 358 -8.91 -2.45 -2.21
CA SER A 358 -9.31 -2.71 -3.59
C SER A 358 -8.51 -1.85 -4.58
N GLY A 359 -8.60 -2.17 -5.88
CA GLY A 359 -8.01 -1.38 -6.95
C GLY A 359 -6.80 -2.05 -7.63
N PRO A 360 -6.36 -1.53 -8.79
CA PRO A 360 -5.34 -2.17 -9.62
C PRO A 360 -3.89 -1.88 -9.18
N GLY A 361 -3.67 -0.88 -8.32
CA GLY A 361 -2.33 -0.42 -7.99
C GLY A 361 -1.54 -1.36 -7.09
N ALA A 362 -0.21 -1.30 -7.22
CA ALA A 362 0.70 -2.03 -6.35
C ALA A 362 0.70 -1.47 -4.92
N ILE A 363 0.83 -2.35 -3.93
CA ILE A 363 0.95 -2.00 -2.52
C ILE A 363 2.39 -2.26 -2.07
N THR A 364 3.02 -1.24 -1.50
CA THR A 364 4.35 -1.34 -0.91
C THR A 364 4.30 -1.07 0.59
N LYS A 365 4.68 -2.07 1.39
CA LYS A 365 4.84 -1.95 2.84
C LYS A 365 6.31 -1.69 3.18
N VAL A 366 6.56 -0.54 3.81
CA VAL A 366 7.86 -0.14 4.35
C VAL A 366 7.76 0.21 5.84
N GLY A 367 8.89 0.59 6.44
CA GLY A 367 9.03 0.83 7.86
C GLY A 367 9.10 -0.46 8.68
N GLY A 368 9.83 -0.43 9.80
CA GLY A 368 10.13 -1.63 10.60
C GLY A 368 8.93 -2.22 11.35
N GLY A 369 7.81 -1.49 11.45
CA GLY A 369 6.64 -1.94 12.19
C GLY A 369 5.82 -3.02 11.48
N THR A 370 4.76 -3.44 12.16
CA THR A 370 3.83 -4.48 11.72
C THR A 370 2.59 -3.86 11.10
N LEU A 371 2.15 -4.32 9.94
CA LEU A 371 0.86 -3.95 9.35
C LEU A 371 -0.07 -5.16 9.37
N THR A 372 -1.31 -5.01 9.83
CA THR A 372 -2.29 -6.11 9.77
C THR A 372 -3.32 -5.86 8.69
N PHE A 373 -3.51 -6.83 7.80
CA PHE A 373 -4.62 -6.89 6.85
C PHE A 373 -5.67 -7.89 7.35
N GLY A 374 -6.85 -7.37 7.68
CA GLY A 374 -7.99 -8.16 8.16
C GLY A 374 -9.23 -8.14 7.27
N GLY A 375 -9.27 -7.26 6.27
CA GLY A 375 -10.37 -7.19 5.30
C GLY A 375 -10.37 -8.36 4.30
N ALA A 376 -11.52 -8.60 3.68
CA ALA A 376 -11.63 -9.44 2.49
C ALA A 376 -11.18 -8.61 1.27
N ASN A 377 -9.88 -8.56 1.04
CA ASN A 377 -9.29 -7.64 0.07
C ASN A 377 -9.46 -8.14 -1.37
N THR A 378 -9.54 -7.20 -2.31
CA THR A 378 -9.79 -7.42 -3.74
C THR A 378 -8.88 -6.56 -4.62
N PHE A 379 -7.71 -6.15 -4.13
CA PHE A 379 -6.74 -5.44 -4.96
C PHE A 379 -6.07 -6.43 -5.93
N ASP A 380 -5.75 -5.95 -7.14
CA ASP A 380 -5.15 -6.74 -8.21
C ASP A 380 -3.66 -6.45 -8.41
N GLY A 381 -3.16 -5.36 -7.85
CA GLY A 381 -1.75 -4.99 -7.96
C GLY A 381 -0.83 -5.85 -7.10
N ALA A 382 0.45 -5.86 -7.43
CA ALA A 382 1.46 -6.60 -6.67
C ALA A 382 1.57 -6.10 -5.23
N LEU A 383 1.83 -7.01 -4.29
CA LEU A 383 2.08 -6.70 -2.88
C LEU A 383 3.56 -6.91 -2.56
N SER A 384 4.25 -5.85 -2.15
CA SER A 384 5.66 -5.88 -1.76
C SER A 384 5.83 -5.53 -0.30
N VAL A 385 6.35 -6.47 0.51
CA VAL A 385 6.75 -6.22 1.90
C VAL A 385 8.27 -6.04 1.92
N GLN A 386 8.72 -4.80 2.00
CA GLN A 386 10.15 -4.47 1.93
C GLN A 386 10.82 -4.47 3.29
N THR A 387 10.11 -4.06 4.34
CA THR A 387 10.61 -4.04 5.73
C THR A 387 9.48 -4.28 6.73
N GLY A 388 9.86 -4.75 7.92
CA GLY A 388 8.92 -5.08 8.99
C GLY A 388 8.08 -6.32 8.66
N MET A 389 6.88 -6.39 9.25
CA MET A 389 6.00 -7.54 9.12
C MET A 389 4.64 -7.13 8.53
N LEU A 390 4.09 -7.96 7.65
CA LEU A 390 2.67 -7.92 7.28
C LEU A 390 1.97 -9.14 7.88
N ILE A 391 0.89 -8.93 8.64
CA ILE A 391 0.06 -10.01 9.19
C ILE A 391 -1.23 -10.10 8.38
N ALA A 392 -1.48 -11.26 7.78
CA ALA A 392 -2.77 -11.64 7.23
C ALA A 392 -3.62 -12.30 8.32
N THR A 393 -4.85 -11.81 8.54
CA THR A 393 -5.80 -12.41 9.49
C THR A 393 -7.13 -12.82 8.84
N GLY A 394 -7.25 -12.75 7.51
CA GLY A 394 -8.44 -13.12 6.75
C GLY A 394 -8.08 -13.97 5.53
N THR A 395 -9.04 -14.74 5.02
CA THR A 395 -8.85 -15.69 3.91
C THR A 395 -8.38 -15.01 2.62
N SER A 396 -8.93 -13.83 2.30
CA SER A 396 -8.54 -13.01 1.13
C SER A 396 -7.74 -11.77 1.54
N ALA A 397 -6.99 -11.83 2.63
CA ALA A 397 -6.24 -10.68 3.13
C ALA A 397 -5.16 -10.18 2.15
N LEU A 398 -4.68 -11.04 1.25
CA LEU A 398 -3.62 -10.71 0.29
C LEU A 398 -4.15 -10.28 -1.10
N GLY A 399 -5.46 -10.08 -1.25
CA GLY A 399 -6.05 -9.60 -2.50
C GLY A 399 -6.34 -10.72 -3.50
N SER A 400 -6.35 -10.37 -4.78
CA SER A 400 -6.51 -11.34 -5.87
C SER A 400 -5.17 -11.95 -6.26
N THR A 401 -5.19 -13.01 -7.06
CA THR A 401 -3.98 -13.67 -7.58
C THR A 401 -3.40 -13.00 -8.82
N ALA A 402 -3.90 -11.82 -9.22
CA ALA A 402 -3.43 -11.12 -10.42
C ALA A 402 -2.02 -10.53 -10.21
N GLY A 403 -1.82 -9.92 -9.04
CA GLY A 403 -0.51 -9.46 -8.56
C GLY A 403 0.21 -10.57 -7.80
N ALA A 404 1.54 -10.60 -7.89
CA ALA A 404 2.35 -11.48 -7.06
C ALA A 404 2.67 -10.81 -5.71
N THR A 405 2.86 -11.62 -4.67
CA THR A 405 3.40 -11.16 -3.39
C THR A 405 4.92 -11.38 -3.33
N THR A 406 5.65 -10.36 -2.92
CA THR A 406 7.11 -10.42 -2.71
C THR A 406 7.48 -9.97 -1.30
N ILE A 407 8.26 -10.81 -0.61
CA ILE A 407 8.80 -10.54 0.73
C ILE A 407 10.32 -10.36 0.61
N ALA A 408 10.80 -9.14 0.86
CA ALA A 408 12.22 -8.82 0.79
C ALA A 408 13.00 -9.41 1.96
N ALA A 409 14.31 -9.54 1.79
CA ALA A 409 15.21 -9.98 2.86
C ALA A 409 15.11 -9.06 4.08
N GLY A 410 14.80 -9.64 5.24
CA GLY A 410 14.59 -8.91 6.51
C GLY A 410 13.14 -8.46 6.75
N ALA A 411 12.21 -8.73 5.83
CA ALA A 411 10.78 -8.57 6.01
C ALA A 411 10.09 -9.92 6.27
N ALA A 412 8.83 -9.88 6.73
CA ALA A 412 8.03 -11.08 6.97
C ALA A 412 6.58 -10.95 6.50
N LEU A 413 6.03 -12.05 6.00
CA LEU A 413 4.59 -12.30 5.88
C LEU A 413 4.19 -13.30 6.97
N ALA A 414 3.19 -12.94 7.77
CA ALA A 414 2.75 -13.72 8.91
C ALA A 414 1.25 -14.05 8.82
N PHE A 415 0.85 -15.19 9.35
CA PHE A 415 -0.54 -15.63 9.47
C PHE A 415 -0.94 -15.79 10.93
N ASN A 416 -2.18 -15.41 11.26
CA ASN A 416 -2.72 -15.55 12.61
C ASN A 416 -4.26 -15.72 12.59
N ASN A 417 -4.80 -16.47 13.55
CA ASN A 417 -6.24 -16.71 13.77
C ASN A 417 -6.94 -17.65 12.76
N ASN A 418 -6.29 -18.75 12.36
CA ASN A 418 -6.87 -19.81 11.52
C ASN A 418 -7.21 -19.39 10.08
N VAL A 419 -6.35 -18.56 9.47
CA VAL A 419 -6.49 -18.11 8.08
C VAL A 419 -6.50 -19.30 7.12
N GLN A 420 -7.53 -19.37 6.28
CA GLN A 420 -7.64 -20.34 5.19
C GLN A 420 -7.46 -19.61 3.85
N HIS A 421 -6.22 -19.36 3.44
CA HIS A 421 -5.91 -18.76 2.15
C HIS A 421 -5.78 -19.85 1.08
N ASP A 422 -6.91 -20.25 0.52
CA ASP A 422 -7.05 -21.34 -0.46
C ASP A 422 -6.72 -20.92 -1.90
N SER A 423 -6.54 -19.63 -2.14
CA SER A 423 -6.16 -19.09 -3.44
C SER A 423 -4.68 -19.35 -3.74
N PRO A 424 -4.32 -19.77 -4.97
CA PRO A 424 -2.95 -20.13 -5.32
C PRO A 424 -2.08 -18.91 -5.67
N GLU A 425 -2.04 -17.90 -4.80
CA GLU A 425 -1.24 -16.70 -5.00
C GLU A 425 0.28 -17.01 -4.89
N PRO A 426 1.11 -16.74 -5.91
CA PRO A 426 2.54 -16.99 -5.81
C PRO A 426 3.23 -15.99 -4.86
N VAL A 427 4.04 -16.53 -3.93
CA VAL A 427 4.88 -15.72 -3.04
C VAL A 427 6.35 -15.96 -3.36
N THR A 428 7.08 -14.88 -3.63
CA THR A 428 8.55 -14.89 -3.68
C THR A 428 9.11 -14.35 -2.38
N VAL A 429 10.02 -15.08 -1.74
CA VAL A 429 10.52 -14.77 -0.40
C VAL A 429 12.04 -14.94 -0.30
N SER A 430 12.68 -14.17 0.57
CA SER A 430 14.07 -14.38 0.98
C SER A 430 14.30 -13.87 2.40
N GLY A 431 15.34 -14.37 3.05
CA GLY A 431 15.81 -13.90 4.36
C GLY A 431 15.16 -14.60 5.56
N THR A 432 15.55 -14.15 6.75
CA THR A 432 15.18 -14.75 8.03
C THR A 432 14.05 -14.01 8.75
N GLY A 433 13.51 -12.95 8.15
CA GLY A 433 12.54 -12.04 8.77
C GLY A 433 13.16 -11.02 9.74
N PRO A 434 12.37 -10.04 10.24
CA PRO A 434 12.89 -8.92 11.03
C PRO A 434 13.61 -9.31 12.33
N ALA A 435 13.16 -10.38 12.98
CA ALA A 435 13.71 -10.88 14.24
C ALA A 435 14.43 -12.24 14.09
N GLY A 436 14.64 -12.72 12.86
CA GLY A 436 15.18 -14.05 12.60
C GLY A 436 14.18 -15.20 12.80
N SER A 437 12.94 -14.91 13.21
CA SER A 437 11.88 -15.91 13.44
C SER A 437 11.39 -16.58 12.15
N GLY A 438 11.30 -15.82 11.05
CA GLY A 438 10.91 -16.30 9.73
C GLY A 438 10.55 -15.18 8.78
N ALA A 439 10.85 -15.33 7.49
CA ALA A 439 10.28 -14.46 6.45
C ALA A 439 8.85 -14.88 6.07
N ILE A 440 8.49 -16.14 6.36
CA ILE A 440 7.11 -16.61 6.46
C ILE A 440 6.87 -17.05 7.90
N GLU A 441 5.83 -16.54 8.55
CA GLU A 441 5.55 -16.84 9.96
C GLU A 441 4.13 -17.35 10.21
N ASN A 442 4.02 -18.33 11.12
CA ASN A 442 2.77 -18.73 11.75
C ASN A 442 2.80 -18.30 13.21
N LEU A 443 2.06 -17.24 13.54
CA LEU A 443 2.08 -16.68 14.89
C LEU A 443 1.20 -17.50 15.85
N GLY A 444 0.13 -18.10 15.33
CA GLY A 444 -0.79 -18.95 16.10
C GLY A 444 -2.00 -19.39 15.28
N GLY A 445 -2.72 -20.38 15.80
CA GLY A 445 -3.82 -21.05 15.10
C GLY A 445 -3.34 -22.00 14.00
N SER A 446 -4.29 -22.62 13.31
CA SER A 446 -4.03 -23.54 12.19
C SER A 446 -4.29 -22.80 10.87
N ASN A 447 -3.23 -22.30 10.25
CA ASN A 447 -3.32 -21.48 9.04
C ASN A 447 -2.93 -22.31 7.80
N LEU A 448 -3.58 -22.01 6.67
CA LEU A 448 -3.33 -22.62 5.38
C LEU A 448 -2.99 -21.53 4.35
N PHE A 449 -1.96 -21.79 3.57
CA PHE A 449 -1.59 -21.01 2.39
C PHE A 449 -1.42 -21.95 1.18
N ALA A 450 -2.29 -21.80 0.18
CA ALA A 450 -2.30 -22.63 -1.01
C ALA A 450 -1.36 -22.17 -2.13
N GLY A 451 -0.88 -20.93 -2.03
CA GLY A 451 0.08 -20.37 -2.96
C GLY A 451 1.43 -21.09 -2.96
N PRO A 452 2.10 -21.22 -4.12
CA PRO A 452 3.46 -21.73 -4.17
C PRO A 452 4.43 -20.72 -3.54
N LEU A 453 5.37 -21.24 -2.74
CA LEU A 453 6.44 -20.44 -2.15
C LEU A 453 7.73 -20.60 -2.96
N THR A 454 8.25 -19.50 -3.51
CA THR A 454 9.51 -19.46 -4.26
C THR A 454 10.59 -18.76 -3.43
N LEU A 455 11.68 -19.45 -3.12
CA LEU A 455 12.82 -18.89 -2.40
C LEU A 455 13.74 -18.18 -3.40
N ALA A 456 13.86 -16.86 -3.27
CA ALA A 456 14.80 -16.03 -4.03
C ALA A 456 16.18 -15.94 -3.37
N GLY A 457 16.32 -16.51 -2.17
CA GLY A 457 17.54 -16.61 -1.38
C GLY A 457 17.29 -17.46 -0.14
N ASP A 458 18.32 -17.62 0.69
CA ASP A 458 18.21 -18.35 1.96
C ASP A 458 17.03 -17.85 2.78
N THR A 459 16.14 -18.75 3.19
CA THR A 459 14.85 -18.39 3.78
C THR A 459 14.59 -19.16 5.06
N THR A 460 14.07 -18.47 6.08
CA THR A 460 13.51 -19.09 7.27
C THR A 460 11.98 -19.08 7.23
N VAL A 461 11.36 -20.23 7.50
CA VAL A 461 9.93 -20.36 7.83
C VAL A 461 9.79 -20.56 9.34
N GLY A 462 9.09 -19.65 10.00
CA GLY A 462 8.84 -19.68 11.44
C GLY A 462 7.46 -20.22 11.76
N VAL A 463 7.35 -21.28 12.55
CA VAL A 463 6.08 -21.76 13.09
C VAL A 463 6.09 -21.54 14.61
N THR A 464 5.87 -20.30 15.03
CA THR A 464 5.96 -19.89 16.45
C THR A 464 5.03 -20.71 17.32
N ALA A 465 3.78 -20.89 16.90
CA ALA A 465 2.79 -21.74 17.55
C ALA A 465 1.74 -22.24 16.55
N GLY A 466 0.98 -23.28 16.91
CA GLY A 466 -0.09 -23.84 16.06
C GLY A 466 0.44 -24.59 14.84
N ASP A 467 -0.36 -24.62 13.77
CA ASP A 467 -0.05 -25.38 12.56
C ASP A 467 0.02 -24.44 11.35
N LEU A 468 1.03 -24.63 10.50
CA LEU A 468 1.12 -23.97 9.20
C LEU A 468 1.03 -25.01 8.10
N THR A 469 0.07 -24.88 7.19
CA THR A 469 -0.05 -25.72 6.00
C THR A 469 0.32 -24.93 4.75
N LEU A 470 1.41 -25.32 4.08
CA LEU A 470 1.85 -24.77 2.79
C LEU A 470 1.51 -25.78 1.67
N SER A 471 0.29 -25.71 1.16
CA SER A 471 -0.22 -26.68 0.19
C SER A 471 0.17 -26.38 -1.27
N GLY A 472 0.76 -25.21 -1.56
CA GLY A 472 1.38 -24.91 -2.85
C GLY A 472 2.77 -25.53 -3.05
N GLY A 473 3.43 -25.92 -1.95
CA GLY A 473 4.80 -26.43 -1.93
C GLY A 473 5.86 -25.33 -1.98
N ILE A 474 7.10 -25.70 -1.66
CA ILE A 474 8.26 -24.80 -1.59
C ILE A 474 9.23 -25.14 -2.72
N SER A 475 9.76 -24.12 -3.41
CA SER A 475 10.78 -24.27 -4.47
C SER A 475 11.86 -23.19 -4.31
N GLY A 476 13.15 -23.50 -4.38
CA GLY A 476 14.19 -22.53 -3.99
C GLY A 476 15.51 -22.50 -4.76
N GLY A 477 15.65 -23.25 -5.87
CA GLY A 477 16.94 -23.37 -6.56
C GLY A 477 18.03 -23.83 -5.58
N ALA A 478 19.18 -23.13 -5.52
CA ALA A 478 20.26 -23.41 -4.56
C ALA A 478 20.07 -22.80 -3.16
N SER A 479 18.92 -22.20 -2.87
CA SER A 479 18.69 -21.48 -1.61
C SER A 479 18.48 -22.43 -0.44
N ASN A 480 19.09 -22.13 0.70
CA ASN A 480 18.86 -22.89 1.92
C ASN A 480 17.46 -22.61 2.49
N LEU A 481 16.82 -23.64 3.02
CA LEU A 481 15.57 -23.52 3.77
C LEU A 481 15.82 -23.88 5.23
N THR A 482 15.50 -22.97 6.14
CA THR A 482 15.42 -23.27 7.57
C THR A 482 13.96 -23.23 8.00
N VAL A 483 13.52 -24.22 8.75
CA VAL A 483 12.20 -24.22 9.41
C VAL A 483 12.45 -24.25 10.90
N GLY A 484 11.82 -23.36 11.67
CA GLY A 484 12.00 -23.30 13.13
C GLY A 484 10.72 -22.89 13.85
N GLY A 485 10.68 -23.13 15.15
CA GLY A 485 9.55 -22.76 16.02
C GLY A 485 8.98 -23.95 16.79
N ALA A 486 7.97 -23.71 17.62
CA ALA A 486 7.38 -24.72 18.48
C ALA A 486 6.13 -25.39 17.87
N GLY A 487 5.60 -24.86 16.77
CA GLY A 487 4.44 -25.41 16.08
C GLY A 487 4.78 -26.44 15.00
N THR A 488 3.75 -26.91 14.31
CA THR A 488 3.84 -27.95 13.27
C THR A 488 3.86 -27.33 11.88
N LEU A 489 4.73 -27.82 11.00
CA LEU A 489 4.68 -27.49 9.58
C LEU A 489 4.05 -28.65 8.80
N THR A 490 3.12 -28.36 7.90
CA THR A 490 2.64 -29.29 6.87
C THR A 490 2.97 -28.71 5.50
N VAL A 491 3.60 -29.47 4.63
CA VAL A 491 4.00 -29.02 3.28
C VAL A 491 3.54 -30.01 2.23
N LYS A 492 3.18 -29.51 1.04
CA LYS A 492 2.97 -30.39 -0.12
C LYS A 492 4.26 -31.08 -0.55
N ARG A 493 5.37 -30.31 -0.59
CA ARG A 493 6.71 -30.75 -0.95
C ARG A 493 7.74 -29.66 -0.69
N ILE A 494 9.01 -30.05 -0.63
CA ILE A 494 10.16 -29.12 -0.62
C ILE A 494 11.05 -29.45 -1.82
N ARG A 495 11.39 -28.44 -2.64
CA ARG A 495 12.33 -28.55 -3.75
C ARG A 495 13.42 -27.48 -3.70
N THR A 496 14.61 -27.88 -3.27
CA THR A 496 15.78 -27.01 -3.28
C THR A 496 17.04 -27.86 -3.43
N THR A 497 18.00 -27.43 -4.24
CA THR A 497 19.34 -28.02 -4.29
C THR A 497 20.24 -27.45 -3.19
N GLY A 498 19.74 -26.50 -2.39
CA GLY A 498 20.36 -26.05 -1.14
C GLY A 498 20.05 -26.99 0.03
N GLY A 499 20.58 -26.65 1.21
CA GLY A 499 20.33 -27.41 2.44
C GLY A 499 18.96 -27.12 3.05
N VAL A 500 18.31 -28.16 3.58
CA VAL A 500 17.07 -28.06 4.36
C VAL A 500 17.37 -28.38 5.81
N THR A 501 17.08 -27.44 6.71
CA THR A 501 17.20 -27.63 8.16
C THR A 501 15.83 -27.53 8.81
N LEU A 502 15.39 -28.59 9.49
CA LEU A 502 14.11 -28.63 10.20
C LEU A 502 14.36 -28.63 11.71
N ASN A 503 13.91 -27.56 12.38
CA ASN A 503 14.01 -27.31 13.82
C ASN A 503 12.61 -27.06 14.44
N VAL A 504 11.61 -27.78 13.93
CA VAL A 504 10.25 -27.85 14.49
C VAL A 504 10.00 -29.25 15.03
N PRO A 505 9.05 -29.47 15.96
CA PRO A 505 8.74 -30.80 16.48
C PRO A 505 8.38 -31.79 15.36
N VAL A 506 7.49 -31.39 14.45
CA VAL A 506 7.07 -32.23 13.32
C VAL A 506 6.92 -31.40 12.05
N THR A 507 7.42 -31.94 10.94
CA THR A 507 7.10 -31.52 9.58
C THR A 507 6.38 -32.66 8.87
N HIS A 508 5.10 -32.48 8.53
CA HIS A 508 4.35 -33.44 7.73
C HIS A 508 4.46 -33.11 6.24
N VAL A 509 4.68 -34.13 5.41
CA VAL A 509 4.47 -34.04 3.97
C VAL A 509 3.05 -34.52 3.66
N LEU A 510 2.29 -33.75 2.87
CA LEU A 510 0.92 -34.11 2.48
C LEU A 510 0.90 -35.45 1.73
N THR A 511 -0.17 -36.21 1.93
CA THR A 511 -0.36 -37.51 1.27
C THR A 511 -0.66 -37.38 -0.23
N GLY A 512 -0.64 -38.52 -0.94
CA GLY A 512 -0.98 -38.60 -2.36
C GLY A 512 0.26 -38.59 -3.24
N ARG A 513 1.04 -39.66 -3.16
CA ARG A 513 2.31 -39.82 -3.87
C ARG A 513 2.17 -39.51 -5.36
N SER A 514 3.00 -38.61 -5.87
CA SER A 514 3.04 -38.26 -7.30
C SER A 514 4.35 -37.55 -7.67
N THR A 515 4.66 -37.51 -8.97
CA THR A 515 5.80 -36.72 -9.49
C THR A 515 5.72 -35.25 -9.09
N ALA A 516 4.52 -34.69 -8.92
CA ALA A 516 4.34 -33.30 -8.52
C ALA A 516 4.59 -33.05 -7.01
N ASN A 517 4.56 -34.12 -6.19
CA ASN A 517 4.67 -34.07 -4.73
C ASN A 517 6.01 -34.62 -4.20
N THR A 518 6.81 -35.29 -5.05
CA THR A 518 8.17 -35.72 -4.67
C THR A 518 9.03 -34.53 -4.21
N SER A 519 9.61 -34.66 -3.03
CA SER A 519 10.54 -33.68 -2.45
C SER A 519 11.97 -33.96 -2.93
N ILE A 520 12.71 -32.89 -3.22
CA ILE A 520 14.10 -32.93 -3.71
C ILE A 520 14.90 -31.93 -2.89
N VAL A 521 15.91 -32.39 -2.16
CA VAL A 521 16.71 -31.56 -1.25
C VAL A 521 18.19 -31.77 -1.50
N GLY A 522 19.02 -30.72 -1.38
CA GLY A 522 20.47 -30.83 -1.54
C GLY A 522 21.17 -31.46 -0.33
N ALA A 523 20.63 -31.19 0.85
CA ALA A 523 21.01 -31.80 2.11
C ALA A 523 19.83 -31.75 3.09
N LEU A 524 19.79 -32.66 4.05
CA LEU A 524 18.75 -32.70 5.08
C LEU A 524 19.36 -32.74 6.48
N THR A 525 19.07 -31.72 7.28
CA THR A 525 19.41 -31.63 8.69
C THR A 525 18.13 -31.60 9.52
N LEU A 526 18.06 -32.47 10.54
CA LEU A 526 16.98 -32.46 11.53
C LEU A 526 17.56 -32.06 12.88
N GLY A 527 16.92 -31.11 13.57
CA GLY A 527 17.21 -30.82 14.97
C GLY A 527 16.98 -32.05 15.86
N GLY A 528 17.62 -32.11 17.03
CA GLY A 528 17.60 -33.30 17.89
C GLY A 528 16.21 -33.75 18.37
N SER A 529 15.21 -32.86 18.29
CA SER A 529 13.80 -33.12 18.61
C SER A 529 12.87 -33.07 17.40
N SER A 530 13.41 -33.06 16.18
CA SER A 530 12.63 -32.85 14.96
C SER A 530 12.29 -34.16 14.27
N GLN A 531 11.07 -34.22 13.76
CA GLN A 531 10.57 -35.30 12.93
C GLN A 531 10.18 -34.78 11.55
N LEU A 532 10.58 -35.49 10.50
CA LEU A 532 10.05 -35.35 9.14
C LEU A 532 9.16 -36.56 8.85
N ASP A 533 7.85 -36.39 8.87
CA ASP A 533 6.90 -37.41 8.49
C ASP A 533 6.62 -37.35 6.99
N LEU A 534 7.13 -38.34 6.25
CA LEU A 534 6.93 -38.45 4.81
C LEU A 534 5.54 -38.96 4.44
N ALA A 535 4.75 -39.47 5.38
CA ALA A 535 3.52 -40.21 5.09
C ALA A 535 3.76 -41.26 3.98
N ASP A 536 3.10 -41.15 2.82
CA ASP A 536 3.28 -42.02 1.64
C ASP A 536 4.22 -41.44 0.57
N GLN A 537 4.89 -40.31 0.84
CA GLN A 537 5.70 -39.58 -0.14
C GLN A 537 7.12 -40.11 -0.31
N ASP A 538 7.73 -39.70 -1.42
CA ASP A 538 9.11 -39.99 -1.75
C ASP A 538 10.01 -38.76 -1.50
N LEU A 539 11.25 -39.05 -1.11
CA LEU A 539 12.31 -38.06 -0.90
C LEU A 539 13.53 -38.40 -1.74
N ILE A 540 14.06 -37.41 -2.44
CA ILE A 540 15.34 -37.45 -3.14
C ILE A 540 16.29 -36.50 -2.41
N VAL A 541 17.44 -37.00 -1.99
CA VAL A 541 18.56 -36.18 -1.52
C VAL A 541 19.60 -36.16 -2.62
N ASP A 542 19.62 -35.07 -3.38
CA ASP A 542 20.50 -34.82 -4.53
C ASP A 542 21.75 -34.09 -4.04
N TYR A 543 22.81 -34.85 -3.74
CA TYR A 543 23.95 -34.35 -2.99
C TYR A 543 25.19 -34.19 -3.87
N THR A 544 26.16 -33.44 -3.35
CA THR A 544 27.51 -33.38 -3.95
C THR A 544 28.54 -33.77 -2.91
N GLY A 545 29.57 -34.52 -3.32
CA GLY A 545 30.66 -34.94 -2.45
C GLY A 545 30.40 -36.30 -1.79
N SER A 546 30.58 -36.39 -0.47
CA SER A 546 30.43 -37.67 0.25
C SER A 546 28.97 -38.08 0.38
N SER A 547 28.69 -39.36 0.09
CA SER A 547 27.36 -39.94 0.25
C SER A 547 26.78 -39.71 1.66
N PRO A 548 25.56 -39.14 1.78
CA PRO A 548 24.84 -39.00 3.03
C PRO A 548 24.02 -40.24 3.39
N LEU A 549 24.12 -41.36 2.64
CA LEU A 549 23.29 -42.55 2.84
C LEU A 549 23.27 -43.04 4.28
N ALA A 550 24.44 -43.10 4.93
CA ALA A 550 24.56 -43.56 6.32
C ALA A 550 23.86 -42.61 7.31
N ASP A 551 23.89 -41.30 7.04
CA ASP A 551 23.20 -40.30 7.84
C ASP A 551 21.69 -40.37 7.63
N ILE A 552 21.22 -40.42 6.38
CA ILE A 552 19.80 -40.58 6.03
C ILE A 552 19.23 -41.86 6.66
N ARG A 553 19.94 -42.98 6.58
CA ARG A 553 19.58 -44.23 7.27
C ARG A 553 19.48 -44.01 8.78
N GLY A 554 20.45 -43.33 9.40
CA GLY A 554 20.42 -43.01 10.82
C GLY A 554 19.17 -42.23 11.21
N LYS A 555 18.75 -41.27 10.37
CA LYS A 555 17.50 -40.52 10.57
C LYS A 555 16.25 -41.39 10.38
N ILE A 556 16.22 -42.29 9.40
CA ILE A 556 15.11 -43.25 9.23
C ILE A 556 15.01 -44.17 10.46
N LEU A 557 16.12 -44.72 10.94
CA LEU A 557 16.13 -45.59 12.13
C LEU A 557 15.65 -44.85 13.38
N ALA A 558 16.06 -43.59 13.54
CA ALA A 558 15.60 -42.75 14.64
C ALA A 558 14.09 -42.47 14.55
N GLY A 559 13.55 -42.24 13.34
CA GLY A 559 12.11 -42.08 13.12
C GLY A 559 11.31 -43.38 13.26
N TYR A 560 11.89 -44.52 12.86
CA TYR A 560 11.31 -45.85 12.91
C TYR A 560 10.94 -46.28 14.33
N ALA A 561 11.81 -45.98 15.31
CA ALA A 561 11.57 -46.19 16.74
C ALA A 561 11.04 -47.59 17.12
N GLY A 562 11.56 -48.64 16.46
CA GLY A 562 11.14 -50.03 16.72
C GLY A 562 9.78 -50.40 16.12
N GLY A 563 9.32 -49.67 15.10
CA GLY A 563 8.08 -49.95 14.36
C GLY A 563 6.91 -49.05 14.69
N SER A 564 7.02 -48.18 15.70
CA SER A 564 5.98 -47.20 16.04
C SER A 564 5.97 -45.98 15.12
N TRP A 565 7.07 -45.71 14.40
CA TRP A 565 7.18 -44.59 13.46
C TRP A 565 6.93 -43.19 14.09
N ASN A 566 7.25 -43.05 15.38
CA ASN A 566 7.01 -41.82 16.15
C ASN A 566 8.30 -41.21 16.75
N GLY A 567 9.47 -41.67 16.33
CA GLY A 567 10.74 -41.14 16.82
C GLY A 567 11.20 -39.87 16.10
N ASN A 568 12.21 -39.21 16.68
CA ASN A 568 12.81 -37.99 16.14
C ASN A 568 13.74 -38.35 14.98
N GLY A 569 13.30 -38.14 13.75
CA GLY A 569 14.00 -38.57 12.54
C GLY A 569 13.11 -38.49 11.31
N ILE A 570 13.42 -39.28 10.28
CA ILE A 570 12.53 -39.45 9.13
C ILE A 570 11.54 -40.56 9.48
N SER A 571 10.25 -40.21 9.59
CA SER A 571 9.15 -41.11 9.91
C SER A 571 8.17 -41.25 8.75
N SER A 572 7.20 -42.15 8.91
CA SER A 572 6.09 -42.34 7.97
C SER A 572 4.84 -42.75 8.73
N SER A 573 3.87 -41.85 8.82
CA SER A 573 2.54 -42.12 9.36
C SER A 573 1.78 -43.16 8.54
N ALA A 574 2.05 -43.26 7.23
CA ALA A 574 1.49 -44.30 6.37
C ALA A 574 2.07 -45.70 6.68
N ALA A 575 3.36 -45.79 7.02
CA ALA A 575 3.97 -47.05 7.47
C ALA A 575 3.56 -47.41 8.90
N ALA A 576 3.34 -46.43 9.78
CA ALA A 576 2.75 -46.65 11.10
C ALA A 576 1.39 -47.36 11.02
N ALA A 577 0.58 -47.01 10.01
CA ALA A 577 -0.73 -47.60 9.76
C ALA A 577 -0.68 -48.93 8.99
N ASN A 578 0.48 -49.33 8.44
CA ASN A 578 0.63 -50.52 7.62
C ASN A 578 1.84 -51.36 8.04
N PRO A 579 1.65 -52.44 8.83
CA PRO A 579 2.72 -53.30 9.31
C PRO A 579 3.52 -54.01 8.20
N SER A 580 2.99 -54.12 6.99
CA SER A 580 3.71 -54.69 5.85
C SER A 580 4.62 -53.68 5.16
N ALA A 581 4.54 -52.40 5.48
CA ALA A 581 5.27 -51.33 4.82
C ALA A 581 6.39 -50.73 5.68
N GLY A 582 7.25 -49.97 5.03
CA GLY A 582 8.32 -49.18 5.64
C GLY A 582 8.84 -48.11 4.69
N LEU A 583 9.94 -47.48 5.10
CA LEU A 583 10.71 -46.58 4.24
C LEU A 583 11.92 -47.32 3.68
N GLY A 584 11.86 -47.66 2.40
CA GLY A 584 13.00 -48.18 1.67
C GLY A 584 13.96 -47.06 1.29
N TYR A 585 15.27 -47.36 1.31
CA TYR A 585 16.30 -46.37 1.00
C TYR A 585 17.47 -46.98 0.24
N ALA A 586 18.03 -46.25 -0.72
CA ALA A 586 19.17 -46.70 -1.51
C ALA A 586 19.89 -45.53 -2.18
N GLU A 587 21.14 -45.75 -2.60
CA GLU A 587 21.78 -44.91 -3.61
C GLU A 587 21.23 -45.25 -5.00
N ALA A 588 21.01 -44.23 -5.83
CA ALA A 588 20.57 -44.40 -7.21
C ALA A 588 21.54 -45.31 -8.01
N ALA A 589 22.86 -45.14 -7.80
CA ALA A 589 23.89 -45.99 -8.38
C ALA A 589 23.74 -47.48 -8.01
N ALA A 590 23.32 -47.78 -6.78
CA ALA A 590 23.15 -49.16 -6.31
C ALA A 590 21.96 -49.86 -6.99
N LEU A 591 20.94 -49.08 -7.35
CA LEU A 591 19.76 -49.56 -8.07
C LEU A 591 19.94 -49.57 -9.60
N GLY A 592 20.92 -48.83 -10.12
CA GLY A 592 21.17 -48.72 -11.56
C GLY A 592 20.08 -47.98 -12.32
N ILE A 593 19.43 -47.00 -11.69
CA ILE A 593 18.31 -46.24 -12.26
C ILE A 593 18.68 -44.78 -12.54
N GLY A 594 18.08 -44.18 -13.58
CA GLY A 594 18.24 -42.76 -13.93
C GLY A 594 16.97 -41.93 -13.72
N SER A 595 15.92 -42.53 -13.16
CA SER A 595 14.66 -41.84 -12.85
C SER A 595 14.02 -42.43 -11.61
N PHE A 596 13.45 -41.57 -10.77
CA PHE A 596 12.74 -41.97 -9.56
C PHE A 596 11.50 -41.10 -9.35
N SER A 597 10.33 -41.73 -9.24
CA SER A 597 9.03 -41.06 -9.09
C SER A 597 8.73 -40.01 -10.18
N GLY A 598 9.24 -40.27 -11.39
CA GLY A 598 9.13 -39.37 -12.55
C GLY A 598 10.12 -38.19 -12.55
N GLN A 599 11.00 -38.08 -11.55
CA GLN A 599 12.11 -37.13 -11.55
C GLN A 599 13.32 -37.76 -12.24
N SER A 600 14.06 -36.98 -13.02
CA SER A 600 15.40 -37.38 -13.48
C SER A 600 16.37 -37.26 -12.31
N ILE A 601 17.23 -38.26 -12.15
CA ILE A 601 18.24 -38.32 -11.10
C ILE A 601 19.57 -38.74 -11.71
N ASP A 602 20.66 -38.35 -11.08
CA ASP A 602 21.98 -38.91 -11.38
C ASP A 602 22.29 -40.09 -10.45
N ALA A 603 23.52 -40.59 -10.55
CA ALA A 603 23.98 -41.73 -9.76
C ALA A 603 24.22 -41.37 -8.27
N ASP A 604 24.42 -40.08 -7.97
CA ASP A 604 24.83 -39.54 -6.67
C ASP A 604 23.60 -38.98 -5.92
N ALA A 605 22.50 -39.74 -5.92
CA ALA A 605 21.28 -39.40 -5.21
C ALA A 605 20.88 -40.50 -4.22
N VAL A 606 20.59 -40.10 -2.97
CA VAL A 606 19.94 -40.99 -2.00
C VAL A 606 18.43 -40.90 -2.17
N LEU A 607 17.81 -42.05 -2.37
CA LEU A 607 16.38 -42.19 -2.60
C LEU A 607 15.73 -42.79 -1.36
N VAL A 608 14.59 -42.24 -0.94
CA VAL A 608 13.75 -42.78 0.12
C VAL A 608 12.32 -42.89 -0.38
N ARG A 609 11.70 -44.06 -0.18
CA ARG A 609 10.37 -44.41 -0.69
C ARG A 609 9.53 -45.10 0.37
N TYR A 610 8.27 -44.71 0.48
CA TYR A 610 7.27 -45.58 1.11
C TYR A 610 7.06 -46.83 0.26
N THR A 611 7.45 -48.00 0.78
CA THR A 611 7.33 -49.28 0.08
C THR A 611 7.03 -50.46 1.01
N LEU A 612 6.79 -51.64 0.43
CA LEU A 612 6.60 -52.90 1.16
C LEU A 612 7.93 -53.41 1.73
N ARG A 613 7.90 -53.94 2.95
CA ARG A 613 9.06 -54.68 3.50
C ARG A 613 9.28 -55.93 2.66
N GLY A 614 10.48 -56.08 2.10
CA GLY A 614 10.74 -57.11 1.10
C GLY A 614 11.10 -56.56 -0.27
N ASP A 615 10.78 -55.29 -0.56
CA ASP A 615 11.05 -54.63 -1.84
C ASP A 615 12.44 -53.97 -1.78
N ALA A 616 13.49 -54.72 -2.10
CA ALA A 616 14.88 -54.27 -2.00
C ALA A 616 15.25 -53.27 -3.09
N ASN A 617 14.69 -53.41 -4.29
CA ASN A 617 14.96 -52.51 -5.41
C ASN A 617 14.03 -51.27 -5.42
N ILE A 618 13.14 -51.16 -4.42
CA ILE A 618 12.17 -50.08 -4.20
C ILE A 618 11.26 -49.82 -5.41
N ASP A 619 10.96 -50.83 -6.23
CA ASP A 619 10.12 -50.72 -7.44
C ASP A 619 8.60 -50.77 -7.14
N GLY A 620 8.23 -51.06 -5.90
CA GLY A 620 6.87 -51.17 -5.41
C GLY A 620 6.30 -52.59 -5.46
N THR A 621 7.07 -53.59 -5.87
CA THR A 621 6.63 -54.98 -6.00
C THR A 621 7.62 -55.94 -5.36
N VAL A 622 7.20 -56.73 -4.37
CA VAL A 622 8.07 -57.75 -3.77
C VAL A 622 8.08 -59.01 -4.63
N ASN A 623 9.21 -59.33 -5.25
CA ASN A 623 9.32 -60.41 -6.23
C ASN A 623 10.67 -61.17 -6.16
N ILE A 624 10.94 -62.01 -7.16
CA ILE A 624 12.15 -62.84 -7.22
C ILE A 624 13.44 -62.01 -7.35
N GLY A 625 13.36 -60.81 -7.92
CA GLY A 625 14.44 -59.85 -7.98
C GLY A 625 14.91 -59.44 -6.59
N ASP A 626 13.96 -59.10 -5.70
CA ASP A 626 14.28 -58.74 -4.31
C ASP A 626 14.85 -59.90 -3.52
N PHE A 627 14.27 -61.09 -3.72
CA PHE A 627 14.80 -62.30 -3.11
C PHE A 627 16.25 -62.56 -3.53
N SER A 628 16.58 -62.31 -4.80
CA SER A 628 17.94 -62.49 -5.31
C SER A 628 18.93 -61.51 -4.66
N LEU A 629 18.51 -60.26 -4.44
CA LEU A 629 19.31 -59.25 -3.72
C LEU A 629 19.55 -59.67 -2.27
N LEU A 630 18.51 -60.05 -1.53
CA LEU A 630 18.63 -60.54 -0.16
C LEU A 630 19.51 -61.80 -0.09
N ALA A 631 19.27 -62.79 -0.96
CA ALA A 631 20.00 -64.05 -0.95
C ALA A 631 21.49 -63.87 -1.23
N SER A 632 21.85 -62.92 -2.10
CA SER A 632 23.26 -62.60 -2.41
C SER A 632 24.02 -61.96 -1.24
N ASN A 633 23.29 -61.37 -0.28
CA ASN A 633 23.85 -60.70 0.89
C ASN A 633 23.51 -61.42 2.21
N PHE A 634 22.93 -62.63 2.16
CA PHE A 634 22.47 -63.34 3.35
C PHE A 634 23.61 -63.61 4.33
N ASN A 635 23.35 -63.40 5.63
CA ASN A 635 24.30 -63.53 6.73
C ASN A 635 25.49 -62.55 6.63
N SER A 636 25.25 -61.35 6.08
CA SER A 636 26.21 -60.25 6.00
C SER A 636 25.59 -58.93 6.47
N ALA A 637 26.43 -57.92 6.70
CA ALA A 637 25.93 -56.59 7.00
C ALA A 637 25.38 -55.93 5.73
N GLY A 638 24.20 -55.35 5.81
CA GLY A 638 23.53 -54.75 4.66
C GLY A 638 22.66 -53.55 5.03
N ASP A 639 22.30 -52.79 4.02
CA ASP A 639 21.24 -51.78 4.06
C ASP A 639 19.99 -52.34 3.36
N TRP A 640 18.97 -51.50 3.22
CA TRP A 640 17.70 -51.90 2.60
C TRP A 640 17.88 -52.48 1.19
N ALA A 641 18.73 -51.87 0.35
CA ALA A 641 18.99 -52.34 -1.02
C ALA A 641 19.67 -53.73 -1.06
N LYS A 642 20.32 -54.13 0.04
CA LYS A 642 20.90 -55.47 0.22
C LYS A 642 19.96 -56.46 0.90
N GLY A 643 18.78 -56.03 1.32
CA GLY A 643 17.76 -56.87 1.92
C GLY A 643 17.61 -56.77 3.44
N ASP A 644 18.11 -55.71 4.10
CA ASP A 644 17.75 -55.40 5.50
C ASP A 644 16.42 -54.63 5.54
N PHE A 645 15.32 -55.33 5.86
CA PHE A 645 13.96 -54.76 5.86
C PHE A 645 13.44 -54.42 7.26
N ASN A 646 14.20 -54.74 8.31
CA ASN A 646 13.87 -54.48 9.70
C ASN A 646 14.74 -53.39 10.36
N TYR A 647 15.73 -52.88 9.63
CA TYR A 647 16.67 -51.83 10.03
C TYR A 647 17.68 -52.24 11.11
N ASP A 648 18.03 -53.53 11.22
CA ASP A 648 19.00 -54.06 12.20
C ASP A 648 20.44 -54.18 11.67
N LEU A 649 20.68 -53.75 10.42
CA LEU A 649 21.94 -53.79 9.68
C LEU A 649 22.45 -55.18 9.33
N SER A 650 21.67 -56.23 9.55
CA SER A 650 22.07 -57.62 9.35
C SER A 650 21.08 -58.33 8.44
N VAL A 651 21.49 -58.69 7.21
CA VAL A 651 20.61 -59.41 6.28
C VAL A 651 20.48 -60.87 6.72
N ASN A 652 19.34 -61.25 7.29
CA ASN A 652 19.17 -62.55 7.93
C ASN A 652 17.76 -63.15 7.76
N ILE A 653 17.45 -64.18 8.56
CA ILE A 653 16.16 -64.89 8.48
C ILE A 653 14.96 -64.00 8.86
N GLY A 654 15.19 -62.97 9.69
CA GLY A 654 14.20 -61.95 10.02
C GLY A 654 13.74 -61.18 8.78
N ASP A 655 14.69 -60.74 7.95
CA ASP A 655 14.38 -60.05 6.69
C ASP A 655 13.73 -60.96 5.67
N PHE A 656 14.22 -62.19 5.55
CA PHE A 656 13.59 -63.18 4.68
C PHE A 656 12.14 -63.42 5.07
N SER A 657 11.83 -63.42 6.37
CA SER A 657 10.45 -63.58 6.86
C SER A 657 9.57 -62.39 6.45
N LEU A 658 10.10 -61.16 6.49
CA LEU A 658 9.40 -59.97 6.02
C LEU A 658 9.17 -60.00 4.51
N LEU A 659 10.19 -60.34 3.72
CA LEU A 659 10.07 -60.52 2.28
C LEU A 659 9.04 -61.59 1.93
N ALA A 660 9.13 -62.77 2.55
CA ALA A 660 8.22 -63.88 2.30
C ALA A 660 6.77 -63.51 2.64
N SER A 661 6.55 -62.71 3.69
CA SER A 661 5.21 -62.27 4.10
C SER A 661 4.54 -61.35 3.07
N ASN A 662 5.34 -60.65 2.26
CA ASN A 662 4.87 -59.73 1.23
C ASN A 662 5.15 -60.25 -0.18
N PHE A 663 5.60 -61.50 -0.36
CA PHE A 663 6.00 -61.99 -1.68
C PHE A 663 4.82 -61.97 -2.67
N ASN A 664 5.09 -61.50 -3.89
CA ASN A 664 4.12 -61.29 -4.95
C ASN A 664 3.04 -60.23 -4.62
N GLN A 665 3.29 -59.35 -3.66
CA GLN A 665 2.46 -58.19 -3.37
C GLN A 665 2.98 -56.96 -4.11
N VAL A 666 2.05 -56.10 -4.54
CA VAL A 666 2.31 -54.81 -5.16
C VAL A 666 1.77 -53.73 -4.24
N LEU A 667 2.57 -52.71 -3.95
CA LEU A 667 2.13 -51.56 -3.18
C LEU A 667 1.05 -50.80 -3.97
N ALA A 668 -0.12 -50.62 -3.37
CA ALA A 668 -1.22 -49.89 -3.99
C ALA A 668 -0.78 -48.45 -4.36
N GLY A 669 -1.04 -48.05 -5.61
CA GLY A 669 -0.68 -46.71 -6.11
C GLY A 669 0.80 -46.53 -6.48
N SER A 670 1.62 -47.59 -6.42
CA SER A 670 3.00 -47.55 -6.91
C SER A 670 3.08 -47.56 -8.44
N ASP A 671 4.25 -47.19 -8.97
CA ASP A 671 4.55 -47.27 -10.40
C ASP A 671 4.39 -48.72 -10.94
N GLY A 672 4.62 -49.74 -10.11
CA GLY A 672 4.38 -51.16 -10.41
C GLY A 672 2.90 -51.54 -10.61
N ALA A 673 1.97 -50.86 -9.94
CA ALA A 673 0.52 -51.09 -10.11
C ALA A 673 -0.02 -50.63 -11.48
N ARG A 674 0.70 -49.73 -12.18
CA ARG A 674 0.33 -49.21 -13.50
C ARG A 674 0.76 -50.11 -14.67
N GLY A 675 1.53 -51.17 -14.39
CA GLY A 675 1.95 -52.18 -15.37
C GLY A 675 1.09 -53.45 -15.42
N ALA A 676 0.08 -53.59 -14.55
CA ALA A 676 -0.81 -54.74 -14.56
C ALA A 676 -1.81 -54.63 -15.74
N VAL A 677 -1.51 -55.34 -16.82
CA VAL A 677 -2.43 -55.65 -17.93
C VAL A 677 -3.75 -56.21 -17.34
N PRO A 678 -4.94 -55.83 -17.85
CA PRO A 678 -6.21 -56.32 -17.33
C PRO A 678 -6.29 -57.85 -17.34
N GLU A 679 -6.76 -58.43 -16.22
CA GLU A 679 -7.12 -59.85 -16.20
C GLU A 679 -8.12 -60.17 -17.33
N PRO A 680 -8.02 -61.36 -17.96
CA PRO A 680 -8.91 -61.72 -19.05
C PRO A 680 -10.34 -61.75 -18.54
N ALA A 681 -11.23 -61.09 -19.29
CA ALA A 681 -12.66 -61.05 -19.04
C ALA A 681 -13.20 -62.41 -18.60
N SER A 682 -13.97 -62.38 -17.52
CA SER A 682 -14.90 -63.43 -17.10
C SER A 682 -15.85 -63.77 -18.25
N ALA A 683 -15.42 -64.67 -19.13
CA ALA A 683 -16.21 -65.31 -20.17
C ALA A 683 -16.55 -66.76 -19.78
N VAL A 684 -16.96 -66.98 -18.52
CA VAL A 684 -17.56 -68.24 -18.07
C VAL A 684 -18.90 -67.90 -17.43
N GLY A 685 -19.94 -67.82 -18.25
CA GLY A 685 -21.29 -67.56 -17.74
C GLY A 685 -22.37 -67.16 -18.73
N ALA A 686 -22.35 -67.59 -20.00
CA ALA A 686 -23.48 -67.34 -20.92
C ALA A 686 -23.61 -68.32 -22.10
N LEU A 687 -23.29 -69.61 -21.90
CA LEU A 687 -23.47 -70.66 -22.93
C LEU A 687 -24.26 -71.87 -22.39
N GLY A 688 -25.28 -71.59 -21.56
CA GLY A 688 -26.17 -72.60 -20.97
C GLY A 688 -27.66 -72.39 -21.20
N ALA A 689 -28.10 -71.40 -21.99
CA ALA A 689 -29.51 -71.01 -22.09
C ALA A 689 -30.03 -70.82 -23.53
N ALA A 690 -29.54 -71.60 -24.51
CA ALA A 690 -30.03 -71.54 -25.89
C ALA A 690 -30.38 -72.91 -26.53
N MET A 691 -30.55 -73.97 -25.73
CA MET A 691 -30.95 -75.30 -26.24
C MET A 691 -32.12 -75.97 -25.50
N LEU A 692 -33.00 -75.18 -24.89
CA LEU A 692 -34.22 -75.71 -24.23
C LEU A 692 -35.45 -74.87 -24.52
N LEU A 693 -35.71 -74.55 -25.80
CA LEU A 693 -37.03 -74.04 -26.25
C LEU A 693 -37.25 -74.35 -27.74
N ARG A 694 -37.31 -75.65 -28.10
CA ARG A 694 -38.01 -76.09 -29.32
C ARG A 694 -38.43 -77.56 -29.28
N ARG A 695 -39.36 -77.95 -28.38
CA ARG A 695 -40.31 -79.04 -28.66
C ARG A 695 -41.47 -79.10 -27.66
N ARG A 696 -42.60 -78.48 -27.99
CA ARG A 696 -43.92 -79.16 -28.11
C ARG A 696 -44.98 -78.21 -28.65
N ARG A 697 -45.63 -78.67 -29.72
CA ARG A 697 -46.87 -78.15 -30.31
C ARG A 697 -48.04 -78.42 -29.37
N ASN A 698 -48.89 -77.41 -29.16
CA ASN A 698 -50.29 -77.36 -29.60
C ASN A 698 -50.77 -75.91 -29.53
#